data_AF-A0A8C6U682-F1
#
_entry.id   AF-A0A8C6U682-F1
#
_cell.length_a   1.000
_cell.length_b   1.000
_cell.length_c   1.000
_cell.angle_alpha   90.00
_cell.angle_beta   90.00
_cell.angle_gamma   90.00
#
_symmetry.space_group_name_H-M   'P 1'
#
loop_
_entity.id
_entity.type
_entity.pdbx_description
1 polymer ?
#
loop_
_entity_poly.entity_id
_entity_poly.type
_entity_poly.pdbx_seq_one_letter_code
_entity_poly.pdbx_strand_id
1 'polypeptide(L)'
;MAPSAGGGSTEGRPHGLNRACWSLLGGYQCRQTLEAMWVKCLAQGHNDNVYFSCRDILMIIVFVFTETHVEYILEDLGLGEYYNKKLSLNKMLQIDEKAICDDVVMSNKDVAWYFLKKLMMVNVTARSVRCTPVTDTNCIPTSDDSILDLQNLVTSLSSASTLNPLDIITALFLCSDGFVQQELSLKMSMCQFAVPLLLPNCDSNQCTLMLWALRDIVKKYRPKSLSEAKGFKEERIVLSEIPMISFVRFGNCSLSKSEILNKLLSNSQQYHDTFVHRDMEGGDCPRTISSGLAEITWYLPLNLRGDIASFETQYAFLCQTSSAVFVFFDASDFECKQLMSIKGKAEMFLVGNLKSDKSSLCALQNVAKELGLTNNNIILKTKQINDADFVQKLQKTMRGAIDGSKLRLQIEQMTSIAHDLGVHVDKNCPESQNARQNANAITAEIEDILKFKETQLPMQGQIWKAVTSLEKEECRLRKAGSENIEQYKWDLQEQRTNLRSKQNSYGISESMNSFLSAISGSERCYFLKWLRINLDNLSREKLSWLREQYKEKSKASNNNEIKEIDIQLSNSSLGTEHFFREMGQIYEASLSLPENDPSRQQLQHLPRLCAQLLIDGFPLELVDGDASNVPLRWVSDVLAQLNELVSPNNKILVVTVLGVQSTGKSTLLNTMFGVQFAVSSGRCTRGAFMLLIKVSEDMKTSLNCDFLVIIDTEGLKSPELAQLDDGHEHDNELATLVVGLSDITLINIAMENSTEMKDILQIVVHAFLRMKEIGKKPKCQFVHQNVSDVSAHEKNLRDRKLLLQQLNEMTQAAAKMERKEENKSFTDVMDYDPDTGNWYIPGLWNGSPPMAPVNAGYSEAVYELKKNVIQLLTNCESSANDILEFHFE
;
A
#
# COMPACT_ATOMS: atom_id res chain seq x y z
N MET A 1 -29.73 -62.09 -50.86
CA MET A 1 -30.48 -63.35 -50.96
C MET A 1 -29.90 -64.32 -49.95
N ALA A 2 -30.77 -64.99 -49.20
CA ALA A 2 -30.51 -66.13 -48.31
C ALA A 2 -29.85 -65.86 -46.93
N PRO A 3 -30.22 -66.65 -45.88
CA PRO A 3 -30.56 -66.09 -44.57
C PRO A 3 -29.99 -66.85 -43.33
N SER A 4 -30.24 -66.26 -42.15
CA SER A 4 -30.53 -66.83 -40.80
C SER A 4 -29.87 -68.10 -40.23
N ALA A 5 -29.69 -68.02 -38.90
CA ALA A 5 -29.45 -69.04 -37.84
C ALA A 5 -27.95 -69.21 -37.48
N GLY A 6 -27.49 -69.02 -36.25
CA GLY A 6 -28.12 -69.26 -34.94
C GLY A 6 -27.28 -70.34 -34.24
N GLY A 7 -26.50 -69.98 -33.21
CA GLY A 7 -25.70 -70.92 -32.43
C GLY A 7 -24.69 -70.21 -31.54
N GLY A 8 -24.91 -70.29 -30.22
CA GLY A 8 -24.12 -69.57 -29.23
C GLY A 8 -22.69 -70.09 -29.05
N SER A 9 -21.83 -69.21 -28.55
CA SER A 9 -20.58 -69.59 -27.90
C SER A 9 -20.40 -68.75 -26.64
N THR A 10 -20.49 -69.43 -25.52
CA THR A 10 -19.98 -69.06 -24.21
C THR A 10 -18.51 -68.65 -24.25
N GLU A 11 -18.19 -67.71 -23.37
CA GLU A 11 -16.89 -67.50 -22.70
C GLU A 11 -15.68 -67.07 -23.52
N GLY A 12 -15.27 -65.83 -23.29
CA GLY A 12 -13.97 -65.27 -23.66
C GLY A 12 -13.74 -63.91 -23.03
N ARG A 13 -13.81 -63.79 -21.70
CA ARG A 13 -13.30 -62.59 -20.99
C ARG A 13 -11.78 -62.58 -21.09
N PRO A 14 -11.13 -61.46 -21.44
CA PRO A 14 -9.69 -61.32 -21.25
C PRO A 14 -9.41 -61.22 -19.74
N HIS A 15 -8.80 -62.26 -19.18
CA HIS A 15 -8.14 -62.19 -17.89
C HIS A 15 -6.91 -61.28 -18.02
N GLY A 16 -7.02 -60.05 -17.54
CA GLY A 16 -5.89 -59.11 -17.60
C GLY A 16 -6.07 -57.78 -16.87
N LEU A 17 -7.16 -57.54 -16.16
CA LEU A 17 -7.30 -56.39 -15.27
C LEU A 17 -7.92 -56.85 -13.94
N ASN A 18 -7.18 -56.66 -12.86
CA ASN A 18 -7.62 -56.98 -11.52
C ASN A 18 -8.84 -56.11 -11.17
N ARG A 19 -9.88 -56.69 -10.54
CA ARG A 19 -11.12 -55.98 -10.17
C ARG A 19 -10.87 -54.71 -9.33
N ALA A 20 -9.71 -54.63 -8.67
CA ALA A 20 -9.28 -53.48 -7.87
C ALA A 20 -8.95 -52.21 -8.69
N CYS A 21 -8.52 -52.32 -9.95
CA CYS A 21 -8.25 -51.13 -10.79
C CYS A 21 -9.56 -50.44 -11.24
N TRP A 22 -10.64 -51.20 -11.37
CA TRP A 22 -11.94 -50.66 -11.79
C TRP A 22 -12.69 -49.92 -10.67
N SER A 23 -12.31 -50.14 -9.40
CA SER A 23 -12.88 -49.44 -8.23
C SER A 23 -12.15 -48.15 -7.87
N LEU A 24 -10.95 -47.90 -8.40
CA LEU A 24 -10.15 -46.69 -8.14
C LEU A 24 -10.50 -45.52 -9.09
N LEU A 25 -11.15 -45.78 -10.22
CA LEU A 25 -11.62 -44.76 -11.16
C LEU A 25 -13.09 -44.42 -10.86
N GLY A 26 -13.30 -43.68 -9.78
CA GLY A 26 -14.60 -43.15 -9.37
C GLY A 26 -15.03 -41.97 -10.25
N GLY A 27 -15.56 -42.25 -11.44
CA GLY A 27 -16.17 -41.22 -12.27
C GLY A 27 -16.68 -41.75 -13.60
N TYR A 28 -17.97 -41.57 -13.88
CA TYR A 28 -18.64 -42.03 -15.10
C TYR A 28 -18.01 -41.42 -16.38
N GLN A 29 -17.46 -40.20 -16.28
CA GLN A 29 -16.73 -39.52 -17.37
C GLN A 29 -15.37 -40.15 -17.70
N CYS A 30 -14.61 -40.66 -16.71
CA CYS A 30 -13.34 -41.34 -16.97
C CYS A 30 -13.52 -42.62 -17.79
N ARG A 31 -14.64 -43.35 -17.59
CA ARG A 31 -14.97 -44.54 -18.38
C ARG A 31 -15.28 -44.23 -19.84
N GLN A 32 -16.08 -43.19 -20.11
CA GLN A 32 -16.47 -42.85 -21.48
C GLN A 32 -15.28 -42.37 -22.34
N THR A 33 -14.32 -41.64 -21.74
CA THR A 33 -13.15 -41.12 -22.47
C THR A 33 -12.14 -42.23 -22.79
N LEU A 34 -11.94 -43.19 -21.88
CA LEU A 34 -11.11 -44.38 -22.12
C LEU A 34 -11.72 -45.30 -23.18
N GLU A 35 -13.04 -45.48 -23.19
CA GLU A 35 -13.74 -46.23 -24.25
C GLU A 35 -13.63 -45.50 -25.60
N ALA A 36 -13.76 -44.18 -25.64
CA ALA A 36 -13.62 -43.39 -26.88
C ALA A 36 -12.19 -43.42 -27.47
N MET A 37 -11.16 -43.44 -26.61
CA MET A 37 -9.76 -43.58 -27.04
C MET A 37 -9.44 -45.01 -27.52
N TRP A 38 -10.02 -46.03 -26.89
CA TRP A 38 -9.89 -47.43 -27.33
C TRP A 38 -10.57 -47.66 -28.69
N VAL A 39 -11.77 -47.12 -28.89
CA VAL A 39 -12.51 -47.18 -30.17
C VAL A 39 -11.76 -46.47 -31.28
N LYS A 40 -11.09 -45.33 -31.00
CA LYS A 40 -10.23 -44.64 -31.99
C LYS A 40 -8.97 -45.43 -32.35
N CYS A 41 -8.37 -46.16 -31.41
CA CYS A 41 -7.23 -47.04 -31.71
C CYS A 41 -7.62 -48.25 -32.58
N LEU A 42 -8.81 -48.83 -32.35
CA LEU A 42 -9.33 -49.92 -33.18
C LEU A 42 -9.70 -49.46 -34.61
N ALA A 43 -10.14 -48.21 -34.78
CA ALA A 43 -10.48 -47.64 -36.08
C ALA A 43 -9.27 -47.35 -36.99
N GLN A 44 -8.04 -47.32 -36.44
CA GLN A 44 -6.80 -47.05 -37.19
C GLN A 44 -6.07 -48.30 -37.68
N GLY A 45 -6.66 -49.49 -37.57
CA GLY A 45 -6.18 -50.69 -38.29
C GLY A 45 -4.82 -51.23 -37.83
N HIS A 46 -4.35 -50.89 -36.63
CA HIS A 46 -3.17 -51.53 -36.05
C HIS A 46 -3.57 -52.86 -35.40
N ASN A 47 -3.51 -53.91 -36.19
CA ASN A 47 -3.73 -55.29 -35.77
C ASN A 47 -2.40 -55.90 -35.28
N ASP A 48 -1.82 -55.35 -34.21
CA ASP A 48 -0.72 -55.97 -33.49
C ASP A 48 -0.70 -55.52 -32.03
N ASN A 49 -0.41 -56.48 -31.14
CA ASN A 49 -0.35 -56.33 -29.68
C ASN A 49 0.55 -55.16 -29.23
N VAL A 50 0.00 -53.95 -29.10
CA VAL A 50 0.65 -52.86 -28.36
C VAL A 50 0.13 -52.91 -26.92
N TYR A 51 0.87 -53.62 -26.07
CA TYR A 51 0.70 -53.52 -24.61
C TYR A 51 1.31 -52.18 -24.16
N PHE A 52 0.47 -51.15 -23.99
CA PHE A 52 0.86 -50.04 -23.12
C PHE A 52 0.89 -50.57 -21.70
N SER A 53 2.03 -50.51 -21.01
CA SER A 53 2.04 -50.88 -19.60
C SER A 53 1.22 -49.84 -18.83
N CYS A 54 0.62 -50.22 -17.71
CA CYS A 54 -0.04 -49.26 -16.81
C CYS A 54 0.89 -48.10 -16.43
N ARG A 55 2.21 -48.30 -16.48
CA ARG A 55 3.21 -47.27 -16.22
C ARG A 55 3.31 -46.23 -17.33
N ASP A 56 3.09 -46.62 -18.59
CA ASP A 56 3.13 -45.72 -19.75
C ASP A 56 1.85 -44.90 -19.86
N ILE A 57 0.70 -45.49 -19.55
CA ILE A 57 -0.58 -44.77 -19.42
C ILE A 57 -0.55 -43.85 -18.20
N LEU A 58 0.01 -44.30 -17.07
CA LEU A 58 0.20 -43.46 -15.89
C LEU A 58 1.21 -42.33 -16.17
N MET A 59 2.27 -42.58 -16.92
CA MET A 59 3.21 -41.53 -17.33
C MET A 59 2.54 -40.52 -18.27
N ILE A 60 1.73 -40.94 -19.23
CA ILE A 60 1.02 -40.01 -20.12
C ILE A 60 -0.05 -39.21 -19.35
N ILE A 61 -0.75 -39.84 -18.40
CA ILE A 61 -1.69 -39.13 -17.51
C ILE A 61 -0.95 -38.15 -16.60
N VAL A 62 0.20 -38.52 -16.02
CA VAL A 62 1.05 -37.64 -15.21
C VAL A 62 1.66 -36.53 -16.06
N PHE A 63 2.05 -36.78 -17.31
CA PHE A 63 2.66 -35.79 -18.19
C PHE A 63 1.64 -34.83 -18.82
N VAL A 64 0.37 -35.22 -18.88
CA VAL A 64 -0.74 -34.40 -19.42
C VAL A 64 -1.56 -33.71 -18.31
N PHE A 65 -1.45 -34.13 -17.04
CA PHE A 65 -2.21 -33.60 -15.90
C PHE A 65 -1.39 -33.39 -14.60
N THR A 66 -0.16 -32.86 -14.66
CA THR A 66 0.47 -32.29 -13.44
C THR A 66 0.27 -30.79 -13.42
N GLU A 67 -0.92 -30.37 -13.04
CA GLU A 67 -1.11 -29.05 -12.44
C GLU A 67 -0.22 -28.99 -11.19
N THR A 68 0.63 -27.96 -11.06
CA THR A 68 1.51 -27.88 -9.89
C THR A 68 0.72 -27.55 -8.62
N HIS A 69 1.32 -27.78 -7.44
CA HIS A 69 0.63 -27.47 -6.16
C HIS A 69 0.32 -25.97 -6.05
N VAL A 70 1.18 -25.12 -6.62
CA VAL A 70 0.94 -23.68 -6.71
C VAL A 70 -0.21 -23.40 -7.66
N GLU A 71 -0.18 -23.90 -8.90
CA GLU A 71 -1.22 -23.66 -9.91
C GLU A 71 -2.61 -24.01 -9.40
N TYR A 72 -2.79 -25.18 -8.79
CA TYR A 72 -4.06 -25.60 -8.21
C TYR A 72 -4.62 -24.61 -7.18
N ILE A 73 -3.78 -24.13 -6.25
CA ILE A 73 -4.21 -23.15 -5.24
C ILE A 73 -4.50 -21.80 -5.87
N LEU A 74 -3.72 -21.41 -6.87
CA LEU A 74 -3.96 -20.16 -7.58
C LEU A 74 -5.28 -20.22 -8.36
N GLU A 75 -5.65 -21.35 -8.95
CA GLU A 75 -6.96 -21.53 -9.58
C GLU A 75 -8.11 -21.48 -8.56
N ASP A 76 -7.94 -22.13 -7.40
CA ASP A 76 -8.93 -22.10 -6.30
C ASP A 76 -9.12 -20.68 -5.72
N LEU A 77 -8.04 -19.89 -5.66
CA LEU A 77 -8.05 -18.48 -5.24
C LEU A 77 -8.44 -17.50 -6.34
N GLY A 78 -8.69 -17.96 -7.57
CA GLY A 78 -9.00 -17.07 -8.71
C GLY A 78 -7.82 -16.18 -9.14
N LEU A 79 -6.59 -16.58 -8.82
CA LEU A 79 -5.33 -15.89 -9.10
C LEU A 79 -4.52 -16.52 -10.24
N GLY A 80 -4.95 -17.66 -10.81
CA GLY A 80 -4.19 -18.43 -11.82
C GLY A 80 -3.65 -17.58 -12.99
N GLU A 81 -4.46 -16.68 -13.55
CA GLU A 81 -4.02 -15.80 -14.65
C GLU A 81 -2.89 -14.84 -14.26
N TYR A 82 -2.85 -14.44 -12.98
CA TYR A 82 -1.88 -13.46 -12.46
C TYR A 82 -0.54 -14.10 -12.10
N TYR A 83 -0.43 -15.43 -12.09
CA TYR A 83 0.86 -16.08 -11.88
C TYR A 83 1.88 -15.66 -12.94
N ASN A 84 1.46 -15.58 -14.21
CA ASN A 84 2.29 -15.17 -15.34
C ASN A 84 2.16 -13.68 -15.67
N LYS A 85 0.92 -13.15 -15.74
CA LYS A 85 0.67 -11.75 -16.14
C LYS A 85 1.12 -10.74 -15.07
N LYS A 86 1.18 -11.16 -13.81
CA LYS A 86 1.34 -10.35 -12.60
C LYS A 86 0.22 -9.34 -12.37
N LEU A 87 -0.19 -9.21 -11.12
CA LEU A 87 -1.13 -8.21 -10.64
C LEU A 87 -0.40 -6.86 -10.56
N SER A 88 -1.01 -5.83 -11.15
CA SER A 88 -0.48 -4.46 -11.16
C SER A 88 -1.22 -3.55 -10.19
N LEU A 89 -0.56 -2.45 -9.80
CA LEU A 89 -1.11 -1.46 -8.87
C LEU A 89 -2.41 -0.84 -9.41
N ASN A 90 -2.45 -0.53 -10.71
CA ASN A 90 -3.63 0.03 -11.36
C ASN A 90 -4.84 -0.91 -11.31
N LYS A 91 -4.62 -2.23 -11.40
CA LYS A 91 -5.71 -3.20 -11.29
C LYS A 91 -6.20 -3.32 -9.84
N MET A 92 -5.29 -3.21 -8.87
CA MET A 92 -5.59 -3.30 -7.44
C MET A 92 -6.32 -2.04 -6.90
N LEU A 93 -6.01 -0.85 -7.42
CA LEU A 93 -6.64 0.42 -7.01
C LEU A 93 -7.96 0.70 -7.74
N GLN A 94 -8.31 -0.09 -8.75
CA GLN A 94 -9.51 0.09 -9.55
C GLN A 94 -10.78 0.14 -8.67
N ILE A 95 -11.71 1.04 -9.00
CA ILE A 95 -13.03 1.07 -8.37
C ILE A 95 -13.91 0.02 -9.03
N ASP A 96 -14.28 -1.02 -8.29
CA ASP A 96 -15.18 -2.09 -8.75
C ASP A 96 -16.34 -2.34 -7.77
N GLU A 97 -17.36 -3.07 -8.22
CA GLU A 97 -18.55 -3.38 -7.41
C GLU A 97 -18.17 -4.13 -6.13
N LYS A 98 -17.20 -5.05 -6.25
CA LYS A 98 -16.64 -5.81 -5.11
C LYS A 98 -15.92 -4.91 -4.10
N ALA A 99 -15.38 -3.77 -4.50
CA ALA A 99 -14.71 -2.82 -3.63
C ALA A 99 -15.68 -2.03 -2.75
N ILE A 100 -16.98 -2.04 -3.07
CA ILE A 100 -18.03 -1.27 -2.37
C ILE A 100 -19.06 -2.20 -1.70
N CYS A 101 -19.17 -3.44 -2.17
CA CYS A 101 -20.09 -4.43 -1.58
C CYS A 101 -19.50 -5.11 -0.33
N ASP A 102 -20.37 -5.42 0.64
CA ASP A 102 -20.05 -6.21 1.84
C ASP A 102 -20.33 -7.70 1.67
N ASP A 103 -20.42 -8.16 0.42
CA ASP A 103 -20.79 -9.53 0.13
C ASP A 103 -19.97 -10.51 0.96
N VAL A 104 -20.71 -11.40 1.61
CA VAL A 104 -20.15 -12.53 2.32
C VAL A 104 -19.26 -13.28 1.35
N VAL A 105 -18.06 -13.71 1.77
CA VAL A 105 -17.17 -14.51 0.92
C VAL A 105 -17.87 -15.83 0.60
N MET A 106 -18.46 -15.90 -0.59
CA MET A 106 -19.28 -17.02 -1.07
C MET A 106 -18.43 -18.13 -1.71
N SER A 107 -17.18 -17.83 -2.06
CA SER A 107 -16.27 -18.76 -2.73
C SER A 107 -14.80 -18.54 -2.34
N ASN A 108 -13.98 -19.59 -2.43
CA ASN A 108 -12.52 -19.49 -2.23
C ASN A 108 -11.87 -18.49 -3.19
N LYS A 109 -12.46 -18.26 -4.37
CA LYS A 109 -11.97 -17.31 -5.38
C LYS A 109 -12.07 -15.86 -4.92
N ASP A 110 -12.96 -15.55 -3.99
CA ASP A 110 -13.15 -14.19 -3.48
C ASP A 110 -12.29 -13.90 -2.24
N VAL A 111 -11.73 -14.94 -1.60
CA VAL A 111 -10.92 -14.83 -0.37
C VAL A 111 -9.69 -13.95 -0.57
N ALA A 112 -8.93 -14.16 -1.65
CA ALA A 112 -7.72 -13.39 -1.92
C ALA A 112 -8.04 -11.91 -2.18
N TRP A 113 -9.11 -11.63 -2.92
CA TRP A 113 -9.58 -10.28 -3.19
C TRP A 113 -10.13 -9.58 -1.94
N TYR A 114 -10.83 -10.31 -1.07
CA TYR A 114 -11.31 -9.80 0.21
C TYR A 114 -10.14 -9.41 1.13
N PHE A 115 -9.13 -10.30 1.25
CA PHE A 115 -7.89 -10.00 1.97
C PHE A 115 -7.24 -8.73 1.41
N LEU A 116 -7.08 -8.65 0.09
CA LEU A 116 -6.46 -7.51 -0.59
C LEU A 116 -7.21 -6.20 -0.31
N LYS A 117 -8.54 -6.21 -0.47
CA LYS A 117 -9.42 -5.06 -0.18
C LYS A 117 -9.25 -4.55 1.24
N LYS A 118 -9.39 -5.43 2.24
CA LYS A 118 -9.25 -5.06 3.66
C LYS A 118 -7.83 -4.59 3.97
N LEU A 119 -6.81 -5.21 3.38
CA LEU A 119 -5.42 -4.80 3.55
C LEU A 119 -5.12 -3.41 2.96
N MET A 120 -5.67 -3.07 1.80
CA MET A 120 -5.47 -1.75 1.18
C MET A 120 -6.05 -0.61 2.02
N MET A 121 -7.12 -0.91 2.76
CA MET A 121 -7.73 -0.04 3.78
C MET A 121 -7.01 -0.09 5.14
N VAL A 122 -5.89 -0.81 5.21
CA VAL A 122 -5.07 -0.99 6.43
C VAL A 122 -5.86 -1.61 7.59
N ASN A 123 -6.85 -2.44 7.27
CA ASN A 123 -7.71 -3.07 8.27
C ASN A 123 -7.02 -4.29 8.88
N VAL A 124 -6.82 -4.27 10.20
CA VAL A 124 -6.19 -5.35 10.96
C VAL A 124 -6.97 -6.67 10.94
N THR A 125 -8.24 -6.67 10.54
CA THR A 125 -9.07 -7.88 10.39
C THR A 125 -8.85 -8.58 9.06
N ALA A 126 -7.97 -8.08 8.17
CA ALA A 126 -7.78 -8.66 6.84
C ALA A 126 -7.43 -10.16 6.82
N ARG A 127 -6.80 -10.70 7.87
CA ARG A 127 -6.46 -12.14 7.99
C ARG A 127 -7.61 -13.02 8.48
N SER A 128 -8.68 -12.44 9.01
CA SER A 128 -9.90 -13.15 9.42
C SER A 128 -10.80 -13.37 8.21
N VAL A 129 -10.48 -14.36 7.38
CA VAL A 129 -11.28 -14.69 6.19
C VAL A 129 -11.90 -16.07 6.37
N ARG A 130 -13.23 -16.14 6.43
CA ARG A 130 -13.99 -17.39 6.31
C ARG A 130 -14.84 -17.36 5.05
N CYS A 131 -14.74 -18.41 4.26
CA CYS A 131 -15.83 -18.79 3.36
C CYS A 131 -16.95 -19.34 4.24
N THR A 132 -18.13 -18.73 4.21
CA THR A 132 -19.31 -19.42 4.75
C THR A 132 -19.91 -20.21 3.60
N PRO A 133 -19.89 -21.55 3.64
CA PRO A 133 -20.59 -22.32 2.62
C PRO A 133 -22.08 -22.00 2.72
N VAL A 134 -22.72 -21.80 1.57
CA VAL A 134 -24.18 -21.74 1.47
C VAL A 134 -24.71 -23.08 1.99
N THR A 135 -25.17 -23.11 3.23
CA THR A 135 -26.07 -24.16 3.66
C THR A 135 -27.42 -23.80 3.05
N ASP A 136 -27.95 -24.67 2.20
CA ASP A 136 -29.32 -24.54 1.70
C ASP A 136 -30.24 -24.24 2.89
N THR A 137 -30.79 -23.03 2.94
CA THR A 137 -31.69 -22.54 3.99
C THR A 137 -33.09 -23.17 3.89
N ASN A 138 -33.17 -24.43 3.44
CA ASN A 138 -34.38 -25.24 3.42
C ASN A 138 -34.40 -26.36 4.48
N CYS A 139 -33.41 -26.43 5.37
CA CYS A 139 -33.54 -27.25 6.57
C CYS A 139 -34.37 -26.52 7.62
N ILE A 140 -35.69 -26.64 7.49
CA ILE A 140 -36.65 -26.41 8.58
C ILE A 140 -36.10 -27.13 9.82
N PRO A 141 -36.01 -26.49 10.99
CA PRO A 141 -35.69 -27.20 12.22
C PRO A 141 -36.88 -28.11 12.56
N THR A 142 -36.90 -29.31 12.02
CA THR A 142 -37.85 -30.35 12.44
C THR A 142 -37.42 -30.81 13.81
N SER A 143 -38.15 -30.31 14.81
CA SER A 143 -38.54 -30.94 16.07
C SER A 143 -37.57 -31.96 16.68
N ASP A 144 -37.12 -31.63 17.89
CA ASP A 144 -36.70 -32.53 18.97
C ASP A 144 -36.96 -34.02 18.69
N ASP A 145 -35.92 -34.75 18.32
CA ASP A 145 -35.76 -36.14 18.76
C ASP A 145 -34.28 -36.52 18.85
N SER A 146 -33.98 -37.17 19.97
CA SER A 146 -32.68 -37.32 20.59
C SER A 146 -31.84 -38.45 20.00
N ILE A 147 -31.01 -38.16 18.99
CA ILE A 147 -29.82 -38.96 18.69
C ILE A 147 -28.62 -38.01 18.55
N LEU A 148 -27.66 -38.12 19.46
CA LEU A 148 -26.40 -37.39 19.41
C LEU A 148 -25.57 -37.90 18.23
N ASP A 149 -25.80 -37.36 17.04
CA ASP A 149 -25.04 -37.70 15.84
C ASP A 149 -23.71 -36.92 15.81
N LEU A 150 -22.77 -37.43 16.61
CA LEU A 150 -21.40 -36.95 16.67
C LEU A 150 -20.71 -37.00 15.29
N GLN A 151 -21.13 -37.88 14.38
CA GLN A 151 -20.55 -37.96 13.05
C GLN A 151 -20.98 -36.78 12.19
N ASN A 152 -22.26 -36.42 12.15
CA ASN A 152 -22.71 -35.23 11.44
C ASN A 152 -22.17 -33.93 12.06
N LEU A 153 -22.04 -33.86 13.40
CA LEU A 153 -21.36 -32.75 14.08
C LEU A 153 -19.89 -32.64 13.65
N VAL A 154 -19.13 -33.74 13.68
CA VAL A 154 -17.71 -33.76 13.25
C VAL A 154 -17.57 -33.46 11.76
N THR A 155 -18.48 -33.97 10.92
CA THR A 155 -18.43 -33.78 9.47
C THR A 155 -18.76 -32.32 9.09
N SER A 156 -19.74 -31.70 9.77
CA SER A 156 -20.08 -30.27 9.62
C SER A 156 -19.00 -29.34 10.15
N LEU A 157 -18.22 -29.77 11.16
CA LEU A 157 -17.03 -29.06 11.64
C LEU A 157 -15.86 -29.12 10.63
N SER A 158 -15.77 -30.19 9.84
CA SER A 158 -14.72 -30.38 8.82
C SER A 158 -15.08 -29.88 7.41
N SER A 159 -16.33 -29.46 7.17
CA SER A 159 -16.81 -29.05 5.84
C SER A 159 -16.58 -27.57 5.51
N ALA A 160 -16.02 -26.77 6.43
CA ALA A 160 -15.58 -25.43 6.11
C ALA A 160 -14.21 -25.51 5.41
N SER A 161 -14.17 -25.27 4.10
CA SER A 161 -12.93 -25.15 3.34
C SER A 161 -12.22 -23.85 3.73
N THR A 162 -11.49 -23.86 4.84
CA THR A 162 -10.71 -22.71 5.30
C THR A 162 -9.27 -22.83 4.78
N LEU A 163 -8.85 -21.84 3.99
CA LEU A 163 -7.48 -21.71 3.50
C LEU A 163 -6.60 -21.09 4.60
N ASN A 164 -5.35 -21.51 4.69
CA ASN A 164 -4.43 -20.88 5.64
C ASN A 164 -4.13 -19.43 5.21
N PRO A 165 -4.23 -18.42 6.10
CA PRO A 165 -3.91 -17.03 5.78
C PRO A 165 -2.53 -16.82 5.16
N LEU A 166 -1.55 -17.65 5.54
CA LEU A 166 -0.19 -17.58 4.98
C LEU A 166 -0.13 -18.06 3.53
N ASP A 167 -0.98 -19.01 3.13
CA ASP A 167 -1.07 -19.45 1.73
C ASP A 167 -1.68 -18.35 0.86
N ILE A 168 -2.71 -17.64 1.35
CA ILE A 168 -3.29 -16.48 0.67
C ILE A 168 -2.22 -15.38 0.46
N ILE A 169 -1.47 -15.06 1.51
CA ILE A 169 -0.38 -14.08 1.43
C ILE A 169 0.68 -14.55 0.43
N THR A 170 1.12 -15.81 0.52
CA THR A 170 2.14 -16.36 -0.38
C THR A 170 1.67 -16.33 -1.84
N ALA A 171 0.44 -16.74 -2.11
CA ALA A 171 -0.18 -16.71 -3.44
C ALA A 171 -0.23 -15.29 -4.02
N LEU A 172 -0.66 -14.31 -3.22
CA LEU A 172 -0.71 -12.90 -3.63
C LEU A 172 0.67 -12.37 -3.97
N PHE A 173 1.69 -12.65 -3.14
CA PHE A 173 3.06 -12.22 -3.43
C PHE A 173 3.61 -12.87 -4.71
N LEU A 174 3.34 -14.17 -4.94
CA LEU A 174 3.76 -14.87 -6.16
C LEU A 174 3.07 -14.32 -7.42
N CYS A 175 1.80 -13.89 -7.31
CA CYS A 175 0.99 -13.37 -8.40
C CYS A 175 1.12 -11.86 -8.61
N SER A 176 1.91 -11.16 -7.80
CA SER A 176 2.02 -9.69 -7.85
C SER A 176 3.29 -9.23 -8.54
N ASP A 177 3.24 -8.07 -9.19
CA ASP A 177 4.44 -7.38 -9.65
C ASP A 177 5.23 -6.78 -8.47
N GLY A 178 6.43 -6.27 -8.74
CA GLY A 178 7.29 -5.71 -7.68
C GLY A 178 6.69 -4.49 -6.98
N PHE A 179 5.84 -3.70 -7.64
CA PHE A 179 5.21 -2.52 -7.04
C PHE A 179 4.06 -2.93 -6.10
N VAL A 180 3.25 -3.91 -6.50
CA VAL A 180 2.19 -4.47 -5.67
C VAL A 180 2.79 -5.21 -4.47
N GLN A 181 3.85 -6.00 -4.64
CA GLN A 181 4.56 -6.65 -3.51
C GLN A 181 5.05 -5.63 -2.46
N GLN A 182 5.53 -4.48 -2.93
CA GLN A 182 5.98 -3.40 -2.07
C GLN A 182 4.81 -2.74 -1.32
N GLU A 183 3.69 -2.49 -1.99
CA GLU A 183 2.49 -1.95 -1.38
C GLU A 183 1.88 -2.91 -0.35
N LEU A 184 1.78 -4.21 -0.69
CA LEU A 184 1.35 -5.27 0.23
C LEU A 184 2.21 -5.26 1.49
N SER A 185 3.53 -5.24 1.34
CA SER A 185 4.48 -5.23 2.46
C SER A 185 4.31 -3.98 3.33
N LEU A 186 4.13 -2.81 2.71
CA LEU A 186 3.90 -1.55 3.43
C LEU A 186 2.62 -1.61 4.25
N LYS A 187 1.48 -1.98 3.64
CA LYS A 187 0.17 -2.05 4.28
C LYS A 187 0.13 -3.12 5.38
N MET A 188 0.70 -4.30 5.14
CA MET A 188 0.87 -5.34 6.16
C MET A 188 1.66 -4.83 7.36
N SER A 189 2.74 -4.06 7.12
CA SER A 189 3.54 -3.48 8.20
C SER A 189 2.77 -2.41 9.01
N MET A 190 1.80 -1.71 8.41
CA MET A 190 0.94 -0.74 9.11
C MET A 190 -0.11 -1.45 9.97
N CYS A 191 -0.60 -2.62 9.53
CA CYS A 191 -1.43 -3.50 10.33
C CYS A 191 -0.66 -4.28 11.41
N GLN A 192 0.67 -4.09 11.51
CA GLN A 192 1.58 -4.83 12.42
C GLN A 192 1.63 -6.34 12.15
N PHE A 193 1.34 -6.75 10.92
CA PHE A 193 1.53 -8.12 10.47
C PHE A 193 3.00 -8.38 10.15
N ALA A 194 3.42 -9.63 10.33
CA ALA A 194 4.71 -10.07 9.81
C ALA A 194 4.69 -10.04 8.27
N VAL A 195 5.78 -9.57 7.66
CA VAL A 195 5.92 -9.44 6.21
C VAL A 195 6.92 -10.48 5.68
N PRO A 196 6.74 -11.01 4.46
CA PRO A 196 7.68 -11.96 3.87
C PRO A 196 9.10 -11.38 3.75
N LEU A 197 10.09 -12.08 4.31
CA LEU A 197 11.52 -11.85 4.05
C LEU A 197 12.04 -12.86 3.03
N LEU A 198 11.79 -14.16 3.25
CA LEU A 198 12.08 -15.22 2.29
C LEU A 198 10.76 -15.84 1.83
N LEU A 199 10.39 -15.60 0.57
CA LEU A 199 9.20 -16.17 -0.06
C LEU A 199 9.55 -17.55 -0.65
N PRO A 200 8.86 -18.64 -0.25
CA PRO A 200 9.11 -19.97 -0.79
C PRO A 200 8.40 -20.16 -2.14
N ASN A 201 8.96 -21.02 -2.98
CA ASN A 201 8.27 -21.63 -4.11
C ASN A 201 8.34 -23.14 -3.93
N CYS A 202 7.20 -23.77 -3.62
CA CYS A 202 7.14 -25.20 -3.32
C CYS A 202 7.37 -26.10 -4.54
N ASP A 203 7.15 -25.59 -5.76
CA ASP A 203 7.33 -26.38 -6.97
C ASP A 203 8.81 -26.46 -7.39
N SER A 204 9.56 -25.37 -7.20
CA SER A 204 10.98 -25.30 -7.57
C SER A 204 11.94 -25.58 -6.41
N ASN A 205 11.44 -25.70 -5.17
CA ASN A 205 12.25 -25.71 -3.93
C ASN A 205 13.21 -24.51 -3.81
N GLN A 206 12.94 -23.42 -4.53
CA GLN A 206 13.69 -22.19 -4.43
C GLN A 206 13.01 -21.22 -3.46
N CYS A 207 13.77 -20.24 -2.99
CA CYS A 207 13.21 -19.12 -2.25
C CYS A 207 13.78 -17.79 -2.76
N THR A 208 13.01 -16.73 -2.52
CA THR A 208 13.33 -15.37 -2.94
C THR A 208 13.40 -14.46 -1.73
N LEU A 209 14.52 -13.76 -1.57
CA LEU A 209 14.69 -12.66 -0.65
C LEU A 209 13.92 -11.43 -1.16
N MET A 210 12.94 -11.01 -0.38
CA MET A 210 12.00 -9.93 -0.70
C MET A 210 12.58 -8.54 -0.36
N LEU A 211 13.71 -8.17 -0.96
CA LEU A 211 14.42 -6.93 -0.66
C LEU A 211 13.75 -5.68 -1.27
N TRP A 212 13.22 -5.79 -2.49
CA TRP A 212 12.48 -4.73 -3.15
C TRP A 212 11.14 -4.47 -2.45
N ALA A 213 10.42 -5.54 -2.11
CA ALA A 213 9.13 -5.44 -1.42
C ALA A 213 9.23 -4.72 -0.06
N LEU A 214 10.30 -4.98 0.71
CA LEU A 214 10.49 -4.36 2.03
C LEU A 214 11.00 -2.91 1.99
N ARG A 215 11.39 -2.40 0.82
CA ARG A 215 12.16 -1.15 0.68
C ARG A 215 11.37 0.09 1.10
N ASP A 216 10.04 0.08 0.96
CA ASP A 216 9.17 1.20 1.34
C ASP A 216 8.79 1.24 2.82
N ILE A 217 9.09 0.18 3.57
CA ILE A 217 8.77 0.15 4.98
C ILE A 217 9.72 1.10 5.72
N VAL A 218 9.13 2.18 6.22
CA VAL A 218 9.77 3.17 7.06
C VAL A 218 9.22 3.04 8.46
N LYS A 219 10.11 3.09 9.45
CA LYS A 219 9.68 3.06 10.84
C LYS A 219 10.52 3.99 11.71
N LYS A 220 9.86 4.54 12.74
CA LYS A 220 10.47 5.35 13.78
C LYS A 220 10.81 4.47 14.97
N TYR A 221 12.05 4.56 15.47
CA TYR A 221 12.45 3.89 16.71
C TYR A 221 13.39 4.75 17.53
N ARG A 222 13.62 4.33 18.77
CA ARG A 222 14.58 4.93 19.68
C ARG A 222 15.74 3.95 19.90
N PRO A 223 16.92 4.21 19.32
CA PRO A 223 18.14 3.48 19.66
C PRO A 223 18.47 3.62 21.15
N LYS A 224 19.18 2.63 21.72
CA LYS A 224 19.63 2.71 23.13
C LYS A 224 20.46 3.96 23.42
N SER A 225 21.31 4.37 22.48
CA SER A 225 22.12 5.60 22.58
C SER A 225 21.29 6.88 22.73
N LEU A 226 20.04 6.88 22.25
CA LEU A 226 19.13 8.03 22.29
C LEU A 226 18.01 7.88 23.34
N SER A 227 18.08 6.86 24.20
CA SER A 227 17.06 6.57 25.21
C SER A 227 16.90 7.71 26.21
N GLU A 228 18.01 8.20 26.76
CA GLU A 228 18.04 9.25 27.79
C GLU A 228 17.65 10.63 27.21
N ALA A 229 18.11 10.95 26.01
CA ALA A 229 17.82 12.21 25.32
C ALA A 229 16.39 12.28 24.74
N LYS A 230 15.57 11.22 24.91
CA LYS A 230 14.26 11.03 24.27
C LYS A 230 14.31 11.20 22.74
N GLY A 231 15.46 10.98 22.12
CA GLY A 231 15.66 11.09 20.67
C GLY A 231 14.96 9.96 19.91
N PHE A 232 14.96 10.04 18.58
CA PHE A 232 14.46 8.98 17.71
C PHE A 232 15.24 8.96 16.39
N LYS A 233 15.24 7.81 15.72
CA LYS A 233 15.70 7.64 14.34
C LYS A 233 14.51 7.22 13.49
N GLU A 234 14.45 7.74 12.27
CA GLU A 234 13.43 7.39 11.27
C GLU A 234 14.12 6.96 9.99
N GLU A 235 14.05 5.68 9.66
CA GLU A 235 14.76 5.13 8.51
C GLU A 235 13.98 3.97 7.88
N ARG A 236 14.43 3.54 6.70
CA ARG A 236 13.90 2.36 6.02
C ARG A 236 14.47 1.10 6.67
N ILE A 237 13.63 0.11 6.89
CA ILE A 237 14.03 -1.13 7.60
C ILE A 237 15.17 -1.86 6.89
N VAL A 238 15.28 -1.71 5.57
CA VAL A 238 16.31 -2.37 4.76
C VAL A 238 17.70 -1.77 4.96
N LEU A 239 17.79 -0.52 5.45
CA LEU A 239 19.03 0.21 5.76
C LEU A 239 19.34 0.21 7.26
N SER A 240 18.43 -0.31 8.09
CA SER A 240 18.59 -0.33 9.54
C SER A 240 19.67 -1.29 10.01
N GLU A 241 20.59 -0.80 10.84
CA GLU A 241 21.63 -1.61 11.50
C GLU A 241 21.15 -2.12 12.86
N ILE A 242 20.11 -2.95 12.85
CA ILE A 242 19.50 -3.52 14.06
C ILE A 242 19.86 -5.01 14.14
N PRO A 243 20.24 -5.53 15.32
CA PRO A 243 20.52 -6.96 15.49
C PRO A 243 19.26 -7.79 15.25
N MET A 244 19.35 -8.80 14.37
CA MET A 244 18.22 -9.66 14.02
C MET A 244 18.21 -10.92 14.88
N ILE A 245 17.01 -11.34 15.31
CA ILE A 245 16.83 -12.57 16.07
C ILE A 245 15.97 -13.51 15.26
N SER A 246 16.44 -14.71 14.98
CA SER A 246 15.65 -15.72 14.29
C SER A 246 14.99 -16.71 15.25
N PHE A 247 13.80 -17.14 14.89
CA PHE A 247 13.02 -18.13 15.59
C PHE A 247 12.65 -19.25 14.63
N VAL A 248 13.10 -20.45 14.94
CA VAL A 248 12.93 -21.63 14.09
C VAL A 248 12.34 -22.78 14.90
N ARG A 249 11.81 -23.80 14.22
CA ARG A 249 11.25 -25.01 14.86
C ARG A 249 11.98 -26.22 14.32
N PHE A 250 12.34 -27.14 15.22
CA PHE A 250 12.85 -28.46 14.89
C PHE A 250 11.82 -29.52 15.27
N GLY A 251 11.44 -30.35 14.29
CA GLY A 251 10.46 -31.41 14.47
C GLY A 251 9.07 -30.93 14.88
N ASN A 252 8.33 -31.82 15.51
CA ASN A 252 7.03 -31.50 16.09
C ASN A 252 7.23 -30.86 17.47
N CYS A 253 6.74 -29.63 17.62
CA CYS A 253 6.81 -28.91 18.88
C CYS A 253 5.39 -28.65 19.39
N SER A 254 5.14 -29.05 20.63
CA SER A 254 3.86 -28.81 21.31
C SER A 254 3.66 -27.34 21.64
N LEU A 255 4.74 -26.58 21.87
CA LEU A 255 4.65 -25.13 22.04
C LEU A 255 4.46 -24.44 20.69
N SER A 256 3.43 -23.60 20.61
CA SER A 256 3.19 -22.76 19.45
C SER A 256 4.24 -21.65 19.41
N LYS A 257 5.24 -21.81 18.55
CA LYS A 257 6.31 -20.81 18.38
C LYS A 257 5.73 -19.42 18.10
N SER A 258 4.84 -19.30 17.12
CA SER A 258 4.28 -18.02 16.69
C SER A 258 3.37 -17.38 17.76
N GLU A 259 2.62 -18.17 18.52
CA GLU A 259 1.81 -17.65 19.63
C GLU A 259 2.69 -17.07 20.76
N ILE A 260 3.78 -17.76 21.12
CA ILE A 260 4.75 -17.26 22.10
C ILE A 260 5.42 -15.99 21.59
N LEU A 261 5.73 -15.90 20.29
CA LEU A 261 6.26 -14.68 19.69
C LEU A 261 5.26 -13.52 19.73
N ASN A 262 3.98 -13.75 19.47
CA ASN A 262 2.95 -12.72 19.60
C ASN A 262 2.85 -12.21 21.04
N LYS A 263 2.88 -13.12 22.03
CA LYS A 263 2.93 -12.75 23.47
C LYS A 263 4.21 -11.99 23.83
N LEU A 264 5.32 -12.27 23.17
CA LEU A 264 6.60 -11.60 23.38
C LEU A 264 6.62 -10.17 22.83
N LEU A 265 5.99 -9.95 21.69
CA LEU A 265 5.93 -8.67 20.99
C LEU A 265 4.79 -7.77 21.47
N SER A 266 3.74 -8.35 22.03
CA SER A 266 2.59 -7.63 22.56
C SER A 266 2.84 -7.08 23.96
N ASN A 267 2.18 -5.96 24.27
CA ASN A 267 2.08 -5.47 25.64
C ASN A 267 0.91 -6.15 26.36
N SER A 268 0.97 -6.27 27.69
CA SER A 268 -0.09 -6.91 28.50
C SER A 268 -1.48 -6.27 28.34
N GLN A 269 -1.55 -5.01 27.89
CA GLN A 269 -2.78 -4.26 27.68
C GLN A 269 -3.29 -4.30 26.23
N GLN A 270 -2.45 -4.70 25.27
CA GLN A 270 -2.76 -4.68 23.83
C GLN A 270 -2.11 -5.90 23.18
N TYR A 271 -2.85 -7.00 23.14
CA TYR A 271 -2.47 -8.19 22.40
C TYR A 271 -2.72 -7.99 20.91
N HIS A 272 -1.74 -8.34 20.09
CA HIS A 272 -1.87 -8.30 18.64
C HIS A 272 -1.19 -9.50 18.00
N ASP A 273 -1.89 -10.13 17.07
CA ASP A 273 -1.43 -11.32 16.38
C ASP A 273 -0.46 -11.03 15.25
N THR A 274 0.75 -10.56 15.54
CA THR A 274 1.73 -10.24 14.48
C THR A 274 2.00 -11.44 13.55
N PHE A 275 2.20 -12.63 14.10
CA PHE A 275 2.39 -13.87 13.36
C PHE A 275 1.14 -14.75 13.40
N VAL A 276 0.78 -15.36 12.26
CA VAL A 276 -0.31 -16.37 12.23
C VAL A 276 0.01 -17.55 13.16
N HIS A 277 -0.90 -17.97 14.03
CA HIS A 277 -0.77 -19.17 14.86
C HIS A 277 -2.04 -20.04 14.83
N ARG A 278 -1.95 -21.26 15.35
CA ARG A 278 -2.99 -22.29 15.23
C ARG A 278 -4.34 -21.92 15.86
N ASP A 279 -4.34 -21.04 16.85
CA ASP A 279 -5.55 -20.65 17.59
C ASP A 279 -6.19 -19.38 17.00
N MET A 280 -5.61 -18.84 15.93
CA MET A 280 -6.26 -17.83 15.10
C MET A 280 -7.24 -18.51 14.14
N GLU A 281 -8.21 -17.73 13.71
CA GLU A 281 -9.13 -18.11 12.64
C GLU A 281 -8.37 -18.48 11.35
N GLY A 282 -8.61 -19.70 10.84
CA GLY A 282 -7.92 -20.25 9.67
C GLY A 282 -6.44 -20.63 9.90
N GLY A 283 -5.90 -20.39 11.10
CA GLY A 283 -4.49 -20.62 11.40
C GLY A 283 -4.12 -22.08 11.67
N ASP A 284 -5.11 -22.91 12.02
CA ASP A 284 -5.01 -24.36 12.19
C ASP A 284 -5.04 -25.13 10.86
N CYS A 285 -5.48 -24.47 9.79
CA CYS A 285 -5.56 -25.05 8.46
C CYS A 285 -4.17 -25.45 7.96
N PRO A 286 -4.02 -26.62 7.32
CA PRO A 286 -2.72 -27.07 6.83
C PRO A 286 -2.20 -26.10 5.78
N ARG A 287 -0.90 -25.75 5.90
CA ARG A 287 -0.21 -24.94 4.89
C ARG A 287 0.11 -25.80 3.67
N THR A 288 -0.12 -25.26 2.48
CA THR A 288 0.19 -25.94 1.23
C THR A 288 1.36 -25.32 0.49
N ILE A 289 1.40 -23.99 0.34
CA ILE A 289 2.46 -23.28 -0.42
C ILE A 289 3.36 -22.42 0.45
N SER A 290 2.91 -22.05 1.66
CA SER A 290 3.62 -21.15 2.58
C SER A 290 4.61 -21.85 3.52
N SER A 291 4.78 -23.16 3.42
CA SER A 291 5.83 -23.86 4.17
C SER A 291 7.22 -23.48 3.63
N GLY A 292 8.13 -23.09 4.52
CA GLY A 292 9.44 -22.51 4.19
C GLY A 292 9.48 -20.98 4.17
N LEU A 293 8.33 -20.31 4.36
CA LEU A 293 8.25 -18.85 4.46
C LEU A 293 9.01 -18.35 5.69
N ALA A 294 9.95 -17.40 5.50
CA ALA A 294 10.53 -16.66 6.62
C ALA A 294 9.90 -15.26 6.66
N GLU A 295 9.22 -14.94 7.75
CA GLU A 295 8.57 -13.65 7.95
C GLU A 295 9.40 -12.76 8.90
N ILE A 296 9.32 -11.45 8.72
CA ILE A 296 10.00 -10.43 9.54
C ILE A 296 9.00 -9.41 10.08
N THR A 297 9.28 -8.87 11.26
CA THR A 297 8.46 -7.80 11.89
C THR A 297 9.34 -6.63 12.32
N TRP A 298 8.71 -5.52 12.71
CA TRP A 298 9.43 -4.41 13.35
C TRP A 298 10.07 -4.88 14.68
N TYR A 299 11.30 -4.42 14.97
CA TYR A 299 12.26 -4.99 15.95
C TYR A 299 12.93 -6.32 15.54
N LEU A 300 12.73 -6.77 14.29
CA LEU A 300 13.46 -7.84 13.58
C LEU A 300 13.54 -9.23 14.25
N PRO A 301 12.48 -9.76 14.91
CA PRO A 301 12.35 -11.20 15.01
C PRO A 301 12.00 -11.78 13.63
N LEU A 302 12.80 -12.72 13.16
CA LEU A 302 12.54 -13.53 11.99
C LEU A 302 11.85 -14.82 12.42
N ASN A 303 10.83 -15.24 11.69
CA ASN A 303 10.07 -16.45 12.00
C ASN A 303 10.00 -17.36 10.78
N LEU A 304 10.72 -18.49 10.82
CA LEU A 304 10.65 -19.50 9.75
C LEU A 304 9.43 -20.42 9.92
N ARG A 305 8.61 -20.56 8.88
CA ARG A 305 7.47 -21.47 8.85
C ARG A 305 7.90 -22.84 8.35
N GLY A 306 7.54 -23.88 9.09
CA GLY A 306 7.90 -25.26 8.77
C GLY A 306 8.92 -25.85 9.75
N ASP A 307 9.46 -27.00 9.39
CA ASP A 307 10.54 -27.67 10.10
C ASP A 307 11.88 -27.34 9.42
N ILE A 308 12.89 -26.95 10.19
CA ILE A 308 14.24 -26.67 9.65
C ILE A 308 14.85 -27.88 8.94
N ALA A 309 14.44 -29.10 9.32
CA ALA A 309 14.86 -30.33 8.64
C ALA A 309 14.47 -30.37 7.15
N SER A 310 13.40 -29.67 6.76
CA SER A 310 12.89 -29.61 5.39
C SER A 310 13.34 -28.35 4.62
N PHE A 311 13.89 -27.35 5.31
CA PHE A 311 14.19 -26.02 4.75
C PHE A 311 15.62 -25.59 5.09
N GLU A 312 16.59 -26.42 4.67
CA GLU A 312 18.01 -26.24 5.01
C GLU A 312 18.57 -24.91 4.49
N THR A 313 18.24 -24.50 3.26
CA THR A 313 18.70 -23.23 2.66
C THR A 313 18.21 -22.01 3.46
N GLN A 314 16.92 -21.98 3.80
CA GLN A 314 16.34 -20.90 4.61
C GLN A 314 16.94 -20.89 6.01
N TYR A 315 17.12 -22.06 6.63
CA TYR A 315 17.76 -22.16 7.94
C TYR A 315 19.23 -21.68 7.90
N ALA A 316 19.99 -22.07 6.86
CA ALA A 316 21.35 -21.60 6.64
C ALA A 316 21.43 -20.08 6.50
N PHE A 317 20.51 -19.49 5.73
CA PHE A 317 20.41 -18.04 5.57
C PHE A 317 20.19 -17.35 6.91
N LEU A 318 19.24 -17.82 7.73
CA LEU A 318 18.95 -17.24 9.04
C LEU A 318 20.15 -17.35 10.01
N CYS A 319 20.86 -18.47 10.00
CA CYS A 319 22.07 -18.71 10.81
C CYS A 319 23.26 -17.80 10.44
N GLN A 320 23.33 -17.33 9.19
CA GLN A 320 24.39 -16.43 8.73
C GLN A 320 24.04 -14.94 8.90
N THR A 321 22.76 -14.61 8.86
CA THR A 321 22.26 -13.23 8.89
C THR A 321 21.86 -12.75 10.29
N SER A 322 21.49 -13.67 11.19
CA SER A 322 20.97 -13.31 12.51
C SER A 322 22.07 -13.20 13.57
N SER A 323 21.86 -12.28 14.51
CA SER A 323 22.67 -12.16 15.73
C SER A 323 22.49 -13.37 16.64
N ALA A 324 21.26 -13.88 16.74
CA ALA A 324 20.92 -15.07 17.52
C ALA A 324 19.81 -15.89 16.86
N VAL A 325 19.80 -17.21 17.07
CA VAL A 325 18.78 -18.14 16.58
C VAL A 325 18.21 -18.93 17.76
N PHE A 326 16.90 -18.82 17.97
CA PHE A 326 16.14 -19.56 18.98
C PHE A 326 15.41 -20.74 18.33
N VAL A 327 15.83 -21.95 18.67
CA VAL A 327 15.30 -23.21 18.13
C VAL A 327 14.25 -23.77 19.08
N PHE A 328 12.99 -23.80 18.63
CA PHE A 328 11.88 -24.42 19.35
C PHE A 328 11.85 -25.93 19.08
N PHE A 329 11.75 -26.73 20.14
CA PHE A 329 11.72 -28.19 20.05
C PHE A 329 10.91 -28.80 21.20
N ASP A 330 10.43 -30.04 21.01
CA ASP A 330 9.98 -30.88 22.11
C ASP A 330 11.13 -31.82 22.53
N ALA A 331 11.36 -31.95 23.83
CA ALA A 331 12.49 -32.71 24.36
C ALA A 331 12.38 -34.23 24.12
N SER A 332 11.19 -34.73 23.74
CA SER A 332 10.94 -36.16 23.46
C SER A 332 11.48 -36.63 22.11
N ASP A 333 11.58 -35.74 21.11
CA ASP A 333 11.78 -36.10 19.70
C ASP A 333 13.12 -35.58 19.15
N PHE A 334 14.09 -35.33 20.04
CA PHE A 334 15.28 -34.55 19.71
C PHE A 334 16.45 -35.42 19.20
N GLU A 335 16.59 -35.56 17.88
CA GLU A 335 17.72 -36.21 17.20
C GLU A 335 18.58 -35.19 16.40
N CYS A 336 19.86 -35.05 16.75
CA CYS A 336 20.61 -33.80 16.52
C CYS A 336 21.46 -33.71 15.24
N LYS A 337 21.36 -34.66 14.30
CA LYS A 337 22.29 -34.68 13.14
C LYS A 337 22.15 -33.47 12.21
N GLN A 338 20.95 -32.89 12.09
CA GLN A 338 20.65 -31.78 11.18
C GLN A 338 20.94 -30.39 11.76
N LEU A 339 20.93 -30.22 13.09
CA LEU A 339 21.32 -28.94 13.72
C LEU A 339 22.82 -28.65 13.57
N MET A 340 23.62 -29.69 13.30
CA MET A 340 25.09 -29.64 13.22
C MET A 340 25.61 -29.25 11.82
N SER A 341 24.81 -29.35 10.75
CA SER A 341 25.29 -29.14 9.38
C SER A 341 25.64 -27.68 9.08
N ILE A 342 25.08 -26.74 9.83
CA ILE A 342 25.21 -25.30 9.57
C ILE A 342 25.87 -24.62 10.77
N LYS A 343 27.19 -24.41 10.70
CA LYS A 343 27.91 -23.49 11.61
C LYS A 343 27.63 -22.05 11.18
N GLY A 344 26.59 -21.45 11.76
CA GLY A 344 26.25 -20.04 11.57
C GLY A 344 27.16 -19.07 12.33
N LYS A 345 27.04 -17.78 12.01
CA LYS A 345 27.62 -16.69 12.80
C LYS A 345 26.77 -16.36 14.04
N ALA A 346 25.51 -16.80 14.04
CA ALA A 346 24.54 -16.53 15.09
C ALA A 346 24.82 -17.29 16.40
N GLU A 347 24.54 -16.66 17.53
CA GLU A 347 24.48 -17.35 18.82
C GLU A 347 23.21 -18.22 18.88
N MET A 348 23.35 -19.50 19.22
CA MET A 348 22.21 -20.42 19.24
C MET A 348 21.62 -20.59 20.64
N PHE A 349 20.28 -20.59 20.71
CA PHE A 349 19.49 -20.79 21.91
C PHE A 349 18.48 -21.91 21.69
N LEU A 350 18.36 -22.82 22.66
CA LEU A 350 17.39 -23.92 22.62
C LEU A 350 16.18 -23.57 23.50
N VAL A 351 14.98 -23.61 22.91
CA VAL A 351 13.71 -23.31 23.57
C VAL A 351 12.83 -24.56 23.60
N GLY A 352 12.80 -25.24 24.73
CA GLY A 352 12.20 -26.57 24.85
C GLY A 352 10.96 -26.61 25.73
N ASN A 353 9.97 -27.44 25.36
CA ASN A 353 8.92 -27.86 26.28
C ASN A 353 9.30 -29.16 27.00
N LEU A 354 9.36 -29.15 28.33
CA LEU A 354 9.70 -30.33 29.10
C LEU A 354 8.44 -31.03 29.63
N LYS A 355 8.06 -32.13 28.99
CA LYS A 355 7.01 -33.04 29.46
C LYS A 355 7.60 -34.11 30.39
N SER A 356 7.98 -33.73 31.60
CA SER A 356 8.25 -34.61 32.78
C SER A 356 9.14 -35.89 32.66
N ASP A 357 9.76 -36.20 31.52
CA ASP A 357 10.52 -37.45 31.35
C ASP A 357 12.04 -37.26 31.56
N LYS A 358 12.65 -38.10 32.40
CA LYS A 358 14.10 -38.03 32.71
C LYS A 358 14.99 -38.38 31.52
N SER A 359 14.52 -39.23 30.60
CA SER A 359 15.25 -39.63 29.38
C SER A 359 15.51 -38.45 28.44
N SER A 360 14.54 -37.55 28.29
CA SER A 360 14.65 -36.35 27.44
C SER A 360 15.73 -35.35 27.91
N LEU A 361 16.04 -35.31 29.22
CA LEU A 361 17.07 -34.41 29.75
C LEU A 361 18.48 -34.90 29.42
N CYS A 362 18.72 -36.22 29.41
CA CYS A 362 20.01 -36.78 29.01
C CYS A 362 20.30 -36.55 27.53
N ALA A 363 19.30 -36.72 26.66
CA ALA A 363 19.42 -36.42 25.23
C ALA A 363 19.76 -34.93 25.01
N LEU A 364 19.04 -34.02 25.67
CA LEU A 364 19.31 -32.59 25.60
C LEU A 364 20.71 -32.22 26.11
N GLN A 365 21.17 -32.84 27.21
CA GLN A 365 22.53 -32.60 27.74
C GLN A 365 23.63 -33.02 26.76
N ASN A 366 23.44 -34.14 26.05
CA ASN A 366 24.40 -34.59 25.05
C ASN A 366 24.47 -33.60 23.88
N VAL A 367 23.31 -33.18 23.36
CA VAL A 367 23.25 -32.19 22.29
C VAL A 367 23.82 -30.84 22.71
N ALA A 368 23.48 -30.36 23.90
CA ALA A 368 24.03 -29.11 24.41
C ALA A 368 25.56 -29.15 24.49
N LYS A 369 26.14 -30.29 24.90
CA LYS A 369 27.61 -30.48 24.91
C LYS A 369 28.19 -30.52 23.50
N GLU A 370 27.55 -31.23 22.58
CA GLU A 370 27.99 -31.31 21.18
C GLU A 370 27.98 -29.94 20.48
N LEU A 371 26.98 -29.11 20.79
CA LEU A 371 26.84 -27.74 20.29
C LEU A 371 27.65 -26.69 21.07
N GLY A 372 28.34 -27.09 22.15
CA GLY A 372 29.10 -26.17 23.00
C GLY A 372 28.22 -25.14 23.75
N LEU A 373 26.96 -25.46 24.00
CA LEU A 373 25.99 -24.57 24.64
C LEU A 373 26.13 -24.58 26.17
N THR A 374 25.91 -23.41 26.78
CA THR A 374 25.87 -23.26 28.24
C THR A 374 24.45 -23.28 28.77
N ASN A 375 24.29 -23.32 30.10
CA ASN A 375 22.97 -23.21 30.74
C ASN A 375 22.22 -21.93 30.35
N ASN A 376 22.92 -20.85 29.99
CA ASN A 376 22.30 -19.59 29.57
C ASN A 376 21.67 -19.67 28.17
N ASN A 377 22.11 -20.64 27.35
CA ASN A 377 21.59 -20.86 26.01
C ASN A 377 20.33 -21.73 25.99
N ILE A 378 19.91 -22.30 27.13
CA ILE A 378 18.80 -23.25 27.21
C ILE A 378 17.64 -22.65 28.01
N ILE A 379 16.47 -22.58 27.39
CA ILE A 379 15.23 -22.06 27.96
C ILE A 379 14.19 -23.18 27.94
N LEU A 380 13.83 -23.69 29.11
CA LEU A 380 12.83 -24.74 29.24
C LEU A 380 11.54 -24.20 29.85
N LYS A 381 10.41 -24.54 29.24
CA LYS A 381 9.08 -24.41 29.84
C LYS A 381 8.72 -25.71 30.53
N THR A 382 8.36 -25.62 31.81
CA THR A 382 7.85 -26.75 32.60
C THR A 382 6.36 -26.52 32.87
N LYS A 383 5.64 -27.57 33.31
CA LYS A 383 4.22 -27.45 33.68
C LYS A 383 3.94 -26.42 34.79
N GLN A 384 4.94 -26.04 35.58
CA GLN A 384 4.82 -25.09 36.68
C GLN A 384 4.98 -23.62 36.23
N ILE A 385 5.52 -23.38 35.03
CA ILE A 385 5.78 -22.03 34.51
C ILE A 385 4.64 -21.66 33.55
N ASN A 386 3.91 -20.60 33.88
CA ASN A 386 2.88 -20.05 32.99
C ASN A 386 3.53 -19.32 31.81
N ASP A 387 2.72 -18.95 30.81
CA ASP A 387 3.22 -18.28 29.61
C ASP A 387 3.85 -16.92 29.88
N ALA A 388 3.32 -16.16 30.84
CA ALA A 388 3.83 -14.83 31.16
C ALA A 388 5.25 -14.89 31.72
N ASP A 389 5.49 -15.77 32.70
CA ASP A 389 6.80 -15.99 33.30
C ASP A 389 7.81 -16.55 32.28
N PHE A 390 7.33 -17.44 31.41
CA PHE A 390 8.13 -17.99 30.32
C PHE A 390 8.56 -16.91 29.32
N VAL A 391 7.63 -16.06 28.89
CA VAL A 391 7.90 -14.94 27.98
C VAL A 391 8.86 -13.94 28.62
N GLN A 392 8.71 -13.61 29.91
CA GLN A 392 9.66 -12.74 30.61
C GLN A 392 11.08 -13.31 30.64
N LYS A 393 11.23 -14.62 30.86
CA LYS A 393 12.52 -15.31 30.79
C LYS A 393 13.11 -15.23 29.38
N LEU A 394 12.29 -15.48 28.36
CA LEU A 394 12.70 -15.37 26.95
C LEU A 394 13.15 -13.95 26.60
N GLN A 395 12.37 -12.93 26.99
CA GLN A 395 12.72 -11.52 26.81
C GLN A 395 14.03 -11.14 27.50
N LYS A 396 14.31 -11.66 28.70
CA LYS A 396 15.58 -11.41 29.41
C LYS A 396 16.75 -12.02 28.65
N THR A 397 16.64 -13.25 28.16
CA THR A 397 17.69 -13.90 27.38
C THR A 397 17.92 -13.19 26.04
N MET A 398 16.84 -12.82 25.34
CA MET A 398 16.93 -12.05 24.10
C MET A 398 17.63 -10.70 24.30
N ARG A 399 17.31 -9.97 25.38
CA ARG A 399 18.02 -8.72 25.72
C ARG A 399 19.52 -8.96 25.91
N GLY A 400 19.90 -10.05 26.58
CA GLY A 400 21.31 -10.45 26.72
C GLY A 400 21.98 -10.73 25.38
N ALA A 401 21.31 -11.47 24.49
CA ALA A 401 21.84 -11.78 23.15
C ALA A 401 22.00 -10.53 22.27
N ILE A 402 21.03 -9.60 22.33
CA ILE A 402 21.09 -8.32 21.62
C ILE A 402 22.27 -7.47 22.13
N ASP A 403 22.48 -7.44 23.44
CA ASP A 403 23.49 -6.59 24.07
C ASP A 403 24.91 -7.13 23.90
N GLY A 404 25.06 -8.46 23.86
CA GLY A 404 26.33 -9.12 23.60
C GLY A 404 26.69 -9.20 22.11
N SER A 405 25.73 -9.05 21.20
CA SER A 405 25.98 -9.26 19.77
C SER A 405 26.74 -8.12 19.11
N LYS A 406 27.78 -8.48 18.36
CA LYS A 406 28.51 -7.60 17.45
C LYS A 406 27.93 -7.59 16.04
N LEU A 407 27.09 -8.56 15.70
CA LEU A 407 26.55 -8.71 14.35
C LEU A 407 25.31 -7.83 14.19
N ARG A 408 25.40 -6.81 13.34
CA ARG A 408 24.30 -5.96 12.89
C ARG A 408 24.42 -5.83 11.38
N LEU A 409 23.52 -6.46 10.65
CA LEU A 409 23.53 -6.48 9.19
C LEU A 409 22.30 -5.77 8.67
N GLN A 410 22.49 -4.88 7.70
CA GLN A 410 21.39 -4.29 6.96
C GLN A 410 20.79 -5.35 6.04
N ILE A 411 19.47 -5.36 5.84
CA ILE A 411 18.82 -6.33 4.93
C ILE A 411 19.42 -6.22 3.52
N GLU A 412 19.76 -5.02 3.08
CA GLU A 412 20.41 -4.82 1.77
C GLU A 412 21.75 -5.55 1.64
N GLN A 413 22.51 -5.69 2.73
CA GLN A 413 23.78 -6.43 2.76
C GLN A 413 23.58 -7.96 2.76
N MET A 414 22.38 -8.46 3.06
CA MET A 414 22.08 -9.89 3.04
C MET A 414 22.03 -10.48 1.61
N THR A 415 22.01 -9.62 0.60
CA THR A 415 22.04 -9.99 -0.82
C THR A 415 23.24 -10.89 -1.16
N SER A 416 24.43 -10.61 -0.63
CA SER A 416 25.62 -11.45 -0.89
C SER A 416 25.46 -12.86 -0.31
N ILE A 417 24.95 -12.95 0.92
CA ILE A 417 24.66 -14.22 1.60
C ILE A 417 23.56 -14.99 0.85
N ALA A 418 22.54 -14.29 0.33
CA ALA A 418 21.50 -14.90 -0.49
C ALA A 418 22.10 -15.55 -1.73
N HIS A 419 22.96 -14.84 -2.47
CA HIS A 419 23.64 -15.36 -3.64
C HIS A 419 24.53 -16.57 -3.34
N ASP A 420 25.31 -16.52 -2.25
CA ASP A 420 26.17 -17.62 -1.82
C ASP A 420 25.38 -18.90 -1.50
N LEU A 421 24.12 -18.75 -1.08
CA LEU A 421 23.20 -19.84 -0.74
C LEU A 421 22.24 -20.21 -1.88
N GLY A 422 22.35 -19.60 -3.06
CA GLY A 422 21.45 -19.85 -4.19
C GLY A 422 20.01 -19.32 -3.99
N VAL A 423 19.82 -18.38 -3.07
CA VAL A 423 18.55 -17.68 -2.83
C VAL A 423 18.41 -16.53 -3.84
N HIS A 424 17.26 -16.45 -4.51
CA HIS A 424 16.98 -15.38 -5.46
C HIS A 424 16.73 -14.06 -4.73
N VAL A 425 16.88 -12.93 -5.41
CA VAL A 425 16.54 -11.61 -4.87
C VAL A 425 15.58 -10.94 -5.83
N ASP A 426 14.43 -10.50 -5.33
CA ASP A 426 13.37 -9.82 -6.09
C ASP A 426 13.83 -8.53 -6.78
N LYS A 427 14.96 -7.96 -6.33
CA LYS A 427 15.60 -6.74 -6.86
C LYS A 427 16.31 -6.93 -8.22
N ASN A 428 16.45 -8.15 -8.75
CA ASN A 428 17.40 -8.46 -9.83
C ASN A 428 16.88 -8.33 -11.27
N CYS A 429 15.78 -7.61 -11.53
CA CYS A 429 15.41 -7.31 -12.92
C CYS A 429 16.33 -6.22 -13.52
N PRO A 430 16.80 -6.39 -14.79
CA PRO A 430 17.68 -5.42 -15.45
C PRO A 430 17.09 -4.00 -15.48
N GLU A 431 15.78 -3.87 -15.67
CA GLU A 431 15.07 -2.59 -15.74
C GLU A 431 15.20 -1.82 -14.43
N SER A 432 15.06 -2.49 -13.28
CA SER A 432 15.24 -1.85 -11.96
C SER A 432 16.69 -1.47 -11.69
N GLN A 433 17.65 -2.25 -12.19
CA GLN A 433 19.08 -1.96 -12.02
C GLN A 433 19.49 -0.71 -12.80
N ASN A 434 19.09 -0.60 -14.07
CA ASN A 434 19.33 0.58 -14.90
C ASN A 434 18.64 1.82 -14.32
N ALA A 435 17.35 1.70 -13.99
CA ALA A 435 16.59 2.75 -13.31
C ALA A 435 17.27 3.23 -12.02
N ARG A 436 17.82 2.31 -11.21
CA ARG A 436 18.56 2.65 -10.00
C ARG A 436 19.84 3.43 -10.31
N GLN A 437 20.60 3.03 -11.33
CA GLN A 437 21.82 3.73 -11.72
C GLN A 437 21.52 5.17 -12.15
N ASN A 438 20.47 5.35 -12.97
CA ASN A 438 20.02 6.66 -13.43
C ASN A 438 19.55 7.54 -12.26
N ALA A 439 18.75 6.99 -11.34
CA ALA A 439 18.32 7.72 -10.14
C ALA A 439 19.49 8.08 -9.22
N ASN A 440 20.44 7.15 -9.05
CA ASN A 440 21.64 7.39 -8.24
C ASN A 440 22.52 8.48 -8.84
N ALA A 441 22.69 8.53 -10.16
CA ALA A 441 23.47 9.56 -10.85
C ALA A 441 22.96 10.97 -10.51
N ILE A 442 21.65 11.20 -10.63
CA ILE A 442 21.02 12.49 -10.24
C ILE A 442 21.23 12.75 -8.75
N THR A 443 20.94 11.78 -7.89
CA THR A 443 21.01 12.02 -6.43
C THR A 443 22.43 12.17 -5.88
N ALA A 444 23.45 11.70 -6.59
CA ALA A 444 24.84 11.85 -6.19
C ALA A 444 25.34 13.31 -6.36
N GLU A 445 24.70 14.11 -7.21
CA GLU A 445 25.01 15.54 -7.39
C GLU A 445 24.42 16.42 -6.28
N ILE A 446 23.55 15.87 -5.43
CA ILE A 446 22.82 16.61 -4.40
C ILE A 446 23.64 16.66 -3.11
N GLU A 447 24.57 17.60 -3.03
CA GLU A 447 25.27 17.93 -1.76
C GLU A 447 24.41 18.84 -0.87
N ASP A 448 23.80 19.85 -1.47
CA ASP A 448 22.92 20.81 -0.81
C ASP A 448 21.65 21.00 -1.64
N ILE A 449 20.50 20.77 -1.00
CA ILE A 449 19.19 20.78 -1.66
C ILE A 449 18.84 22.17 -2.23
N LEU A 450 19.19 23.24 -1.51
CA LEU A 450 18.88 24.61 -1.95
C LEU A 450 19.70 24.96 -3.19
N LYS A 451 21.02 24.73 -3.11
CA LYS A 451 21.93 24.98 -4.22
C LYS A 451 21.57 24.12 -5.44
N PHE A 452 21.16 22.86 -5.21
CA PHE A 452 20.73 21.98 -6.28
C PHE A 452 19.48 22.54 -6.99
N LYS A 453 18.46 22.99 -6.25
CA LYS A 453 17.28 23.63 -6.86
C LYS A 453 17.66 24.86 -7.68
N GLU A 454 18.50 25.74 -7.16
CA GLU A 454 18.90 26.97 -7.86
C GLU A 454 19.70 26.72 -9.14
N THR A 455 20.52 25.66 -9.16
CA THR A 455 21.43 25.37 -10.28
C THR A 455 20.88 24.37 -11.28
N GLN A 456 20.18 23.33 -10.82
CA GLN A 456 19.69 22.24 -11.64
C GLN A 456 18.19 22.34 -11.94
N LEU A 457 17.42 23.10 -11.15
CA LEU A 457 15.98 23.33 -11.36
C LEU A 457 15.63 24.84 -11.40
N PRO A 458 16.31 25.65 -12.24
CA PRO A 458 16.16 27.11 -12.22
C PRO A 458 14.81 27.62 -12.76
N MET A 459 14.10 26.85 -13.59
CA MET A 459 12.90 27.31 -14.29
C MET A 459 11.74 27.57 -13.33
N GLN A 460 11.62 26.78 -12.26
CA GLN A 460 10.61 26.98 -11.22
C GLN A 460 11.02 28.00 -10.13
N GLY A 461 12.14 28.71 -10.32
CA GLY A 461 12.71 29.65 -9.35
C GLY A 461 12.06 31.04 -9.32
N GLN A 462 12.86 32.06 -9.07
CA GLN A 462 12.38 33.44 -8.88
C GLN A 462 11.70 34.03 -10.12
N ILE A 463 12.12 33.63 -11.33
CA ILE A 463 11.49 34.11 -12.57
C ILE A 463 10.04 33.63 -12.63
N TRP A 464 9.76 32.37 -12.29
CA TRP A 464 8.40 31.84 -12.30
C TRP A 464 7.50 32.54 -11.28
N LYS A 465 8.02 32.83 -10.07
CA LYS A 465 7.31 33.63 -9.06
C LYS A 465 6.98 35.03 -9.57
N ALA A 466 7.93 35.68 -10.26
CA ALA A 466 7.70 37.00 -10.86
C ALA A 466 6.66 36.95 -12.00
N VAL A 467 6.72 35.94 -12.87
CA VAL A 467 5.73 35.72 -13.94
C VAL A 467 4.33 35.54 -13.35
N THR A 468 4.20 34.67 -12.35
CA THR A 468 2.93 34.47 -11.62
C THR A 468 2.40 35.77 -11.04
N SER A 469 3.28 36.57 -10.44
CA SER A 469 2.89 37.86 -9.84
C SER A 469 2.31 38.81 -10.89
N LEU A 470 2.88 38.82 -12.09
CA LEU A 470 2.37 39.61 -13.22
C LEU A 470 1.05 39.07 -13.76
N GLU A 471 0.88 37.75 -13.86
CA GLU A 471 -0.38 37.12 -14.29
C GLU A 471 -1.53 37.43 -13.33
N LYS A 472 -1.27 37.38 -12.02
CA LYS A 472 -2.25 37.78 -11.01
C LYS A 472 -2.59 39.26 -11.12
N GLU A 473 -1.61 40.13 -11.33
CA GLU A 473 -1.85 41.57 -11.51
C GLU A 473 -2.61 41.88 -12.81
N GLU A 474 -2.34 41.16 -13.90
CA GLU A 474 -3.06 41.31 -15.18
C GLU A 474 -4.56 41.03 -15.02
N CYS A 475 -4.91 40.09 -14.14
CA CYS A 475 -6.29 39.75 -13.81
C CYS A 475 -6.93 40.72 -12.81
N ARG A 476 -6.18 41.11 -11.76
CA ARG A 476 -6.72 41.88 -10.61
C ARG A 476 -6.69 43.40 -10.80
N LEU A 477 -5.70 43.90 -11.55
CA LEU A 477 -5.46 45.33 -11.82
C LEU A 477 -5.43 46.21 -10.56
N ARG A 478 -4.92 45.69 -9.43
CA ARG A 478 -4.88 46.40 -8.14
C ARG A 478 -3.93 47.59 -8.16
N LYS A 479 -2.86 47.50 -8.95
CA LYS A 479 -1.77 48.49 -9.04
C LYS A 479 -1.92 49.42 -10.25
N ALA A 480 -2.98 49.28 -11.04
CA ALA A 480 -3.22 50.09 -12.24
C ALA A 480 -3.41 51.60 -11.94
N GLY A 481 -3.87 51.97 -10.74
CA GLY A 481 -4.00 53.37 -10.32
C GLY A 481 -4.90 54.18 -11.25
N SER A 482 -4.34 55.24 -11.86
CA SER A 482 -5.01 56.10 -12.85
C SER A 482 -4.56 55.85 -14.30
N GLU A 483 -3.75 54.82 -14.53
CA GLU A 483 -3.26 54.50 -15.88
C GLU A 483 -4.38 53.93 -16.76
N ASN A 484 -4.18 54.01 -18.07
CA ASN A 484 -5.09 53.37 -19.00
C ASN A 484 -4.97 51.84 -18.86
N ILE A 485 -6.10 51.15 -18.63
CA ILE A 485 -6.14 49.71 -18.36
C ILE A 485 -5.52 48.89 -19.51
N GLU A 486 -5.77 49.26 -20.78
CA GLU A 486 -5.22 48.53 -21.92
C GLU A 486 -3.72 48.69 -22.01
N GLN A 487 -3.22 49.90 -21.78
CA GLN A 487 -1.78 50.19 -21.79
C GLN A 487 -1.09 49.48 -20.62
N TYR A 488 -1.67 49.52 -19.42
CA TYR A 488 -1.14 48.83 -18.26
C TYR A 488 -1.06 47.31 -18.46
N LYS A 489 -2.11 46.71 -19.02
CA LYS A 489 -2.10 45.28 -19.39
C LYS A 489 -1.03 44.96 -20.42
N TRP A 490 -0.86 45.82 -21.43
CA TRP A 490 0.18 45.65 -22.44
C TRP A 490 1.59 45.71 -21.82
N ASP A 491 1.85 46.65 -20.92
CA ASP A 491 3.13 46.76 -20.21
C ASP A 491 3.42 45.52 -19.34
N LEU A 492 2.40 44.95 -18.67
CA LEU A 492 2.54 43.69 -17.93
C LEU A 492 2.84 42.51 -18.86
N GLN A 493 2.19 42.44 -20.02
CA GLN A 493 2.44 41.40 -21.03
C GLN A 493 3.84 41.49 -21.63
N GLU A 494 4.34 42.70 -21.88
CA GLU A 494 5.72 42.92 -22.34
C GLU A 494 6.73 42.46 -21.28
N GLN A 495 6.53 42.85 -20.01
CA GLN A 495 7.36 42.38 -18.90
C GLN A 495 7.35 40.86 -18.76
N ARG A 496 6.18 40.22 -18.87
CA ARG A 496 6.05 38.76 -18.83
C ARG A 496 6.81 38.10 -19.97
N THR A 497 6.71 38.65 -21.18
CA THR A 497 7.43 38.14 -22.36
C THR A 497 8.94 38.22 -22.16
N ASN A 498 9.44 39.33 -21.62
CA ASN A 498 10.86 39.51 -21.27
C ASN A 498 11.32 38.50 -20.21
N LEU A 499 10.50 38.25 -19.18
CA LEU A 499 10.79 37.23 -18.17
C LEU A 499 10.80 35.81 -18.74
N ARG A 500 9.85 35.45 -19.62
CA ARG A 500 9.84 34.14 -20.30
C ARG A 500 11.04 33.97 -21.23
N SER A 501 11.46 35.03 -21.94
CA SER A 501 12.69 35.00 -22.74
C SER A 501 13.93 34.79 -21.86
N LYS A 502 13.99 35.41 -20.68
CA LYS A 502 15.05 35.19 -19.70
C LYS A 502 15.00 33.77 -19.12
N GLN A 503 13.81 33.24 -18.85
CA GLN A 503 13.62 31.86 -18.39
C GLN A 503 14.18 30.87 -19.43
N ASN A 504 13.83 31.03 -20.70
CA ASN A 504 14.37 30.21 -21.79
C ASN A 504 15.89 30.25 -21.92
N SER A 505 16.53 31.37 -21.53
CA SER A 505 17.99 31.51 -21.62
C SER A 505 18.76 30.57 -20.68
N TYR A 506 18.11 29.98 -19.66
CA TYR A 506 18.75 29.01 -18.77
C TYR A 506 18.99 27.63 -19.43
N GLY A 507 18.20 27.27 -20.44
CA GLY A 507 18.28 25.94 -21.06
C GLY A 507 17.92 24.79 -20.11
N ILE A 508 18.10 23.55 -20.58
CA ILE A 508 17.82 22.34 -19.79
C ILE A 508 19.10 21.90 -19.08
N SER A 509 19.05 21.76 -17.76
CA SER A 509 20.19 21.33 -16.93
C SER A 509 20.60 19.87 -17.21
N GLU A 510 21.79 19.48 -16.79
CA GLU A 510 22.30 18.09 -16.96
C GLU A 510 21.43 17.08 -16.18
N SER A 511 21.08 17.41 -14.93
CA SER A 511 20.17 16.63 -14.12
C SER A 511 18.78 16.49 -14.77
N MET A 512 18.24 17.56 -15.38
CA MET A 512 16.95 17.49 -16.08
C MET A 512 17.03 16.70 -17.39
N ASN A 513 18.11 16.80 -18.15
CA ASN A 513 18.30 15.94 -19.34
C ASN A 513 18.33 14.46 -18.95
N SER A 514 19.04 14.13 -17.88
CA SER A 514 19.08 12.76 -17.33
C SER A 514 17.69 12.30 -16.87
N PHE A 515 16.95 13.17 -16.19
CA PHE A 515 15.59 12.91 -15.76
C PHE A 515 14.66 12.64 -16.96
N LEU A 516 14.61 13.54 -17.95
CA LEU A 516 13.76 13.43 -19.14
C LEU A 516 14.07 12.17 -19.95
N SER A 517 15.35 11.83 -20.10
CA SER A 517 15.78 10.59 -20.75
C SER A 517 15.25 9.36 -20.01
N ALA A 518 15.39 9.32 -18.68
CA ALA A 518 14.97 8.19 -17.86
C ALA A 518 13.44 8.00 -17.82
N ILE A 519 12.66 9.08 -17.76
CA ILE A 519 11.19 8.98 -17.77
C ILE A 519 10.62 8.64 -19.15
N SER A 520 11.36 8.92 -20.23
CA SER A 520 10.97 8.53 -21.60
C SER A 520 11.16 7.03 -21.86
N GLY A 521 11.99 6.36 -21.07
CA GLY A 521 12.26 4.92 -21.19
C GLY A 521 11.11 4.02 -20.73
N SER A 522 11.24 2.72 -20.99
CA SER A 522 10.33 1.68 -20.51
C SER A 522 10.45 1.43 -19.00
N GLU A 523 11.59 1.79 -18.40
CA GLU A 523 11.90 1.62 -16.98
C GLU A 523 11.47 2.81 -16.08
N ARG A 524 10.69 3.76 -16.65
CA ARG A 524 10.27 5.02 -16.00
C ARG A 524 9.67 4.84 -14.61
N CYS A 525 8.85 3.80 -14.41
CA CYS A 525 8.18 3.55 -13.13
C CYS A 525 9.20 3.18 -12.03
N TYR A 526 10.17 2.32 -12.37
CA TYR A 526 11.25 1.98 -11.46
C TYR A 526 12.15 3.18 -11.19
N PHE A 527 12.45 3.98 -12.22
CA PHE A 527 13.29 5.17 -12.08
C PHE A 527 12.66 6.18 -11.12
N LEU A 528 11.39 6.55 -11.33
CA LEU A 528 10.67 7.48 -10.46
C LEU A 528 10.57 6.96 -9.03
N LYS A 529 10.36 5.65 -8.87
CA LYS A 529 10.33 5.03 -7.54
C LYS A 529 11.68 5.09 -6.84
N TRP A 530 12.77 4.76 -7.53
CA TRP A 530 14.13 4.88 -6.99
C TRP A 530 14.50 6.33 -6.67
N LEU A 531 14.16 7.27 -7.56
CA LEU A 531 14.41 8.70 -7.34
C LEU A 531 13.67 9.18 -6.09
N ARG A 532 12.38 8.86 -5.94
CA ARG A 532 11.60 9.15 -4.72
C ARG A 532 12.27 8.56 -3.48
N ILE A 533 12.67 7.28 -3.53
CA ILE A 533 13.32 6.61 -2.40
C ILE A 533 14.61 7.33 -1.98
N ASN A 534 15.45 7.71 -2.94
CA ASN A 534 16.73 8.37 -2.68
C ASN A 534 16.52 9.79 -2.13
N LEU A 535 15.61 10.57 -2.74
CA LEU A 535 15.29 11.93 -2.30
C LEU A 535 14.70 11.96 -0.88
N ASP A 536 13.83 10.99 -0.55
CA ASP A 536 13.27 10.82 0.78
C ASP A 536 14.36 10.53 1.82
N ASN A 537 15.33 9.69 1.48
CA ASN A 537 16.45 9.37 2.39
C ASN A 537 17.33 10.60 2.63
N LEU A 538 17.75 11.29 1.56
CA LEU A 538 18.56 12.53 1.65
C LEU A 538 17.88 13.58 2.52
N SER A 539 16.58 13.80 2.32
CA SER A 539 15.86 14.80 3.09
C SER A 539 15.68 14.39 4.56
N ARG A 540 15.53 13.10 4.88
CA ARG A 540 15.46 12.66 6.28
C ARG A 540 16.75 12.90 7.03
N GLU A 541 17.89 12.62 6.38
CA GLU A 541 19.20 12.91 6.96
C GLU A 541 19.37 14.41 7.21
N LYS A 542 19.10 15.26 6.21
CA LYS A 542 19.19 16.72 6.35
C LYS A 542 18.21 17.27 7.40
N LEU A 543 16.95 16.84 7.39
CA LEU A 543 15.94 17.27 8.36
C LEU A 543 16.29 16.82 9.79
N SER A 544 16.88 15.64 9.95
CA SER A 544 17.34 15.17 11.27
C SER A 544 18.44 16.08 11.82
N TRP A 545 19.42 16.43 10.99
CA TRP A 545 20.49 17.36 11.34
C TRP A 545 19.98 18.77 11.64
N LEU A 546 19.08 19.32 10.81
CA LEU A 546 18.47 20.64 11.03
C LEU A 546 17.67 20.70 12.33
N ARG A 547 16.93 19.63 12.66
CA ARG A 547 16.18 19.53 13.94
C ARG A 547 17.09 19.46 15.15
N GLU A 548 18.26 18.83 15.03
CA GLU A 548 19.27 18.84 16.10
C GLU A 548 19.86 20.23 16.30
N GLN A 549 20.25 20.90 15.22
CA GLN A 549 20.71 22.30 15.26
C GLN A 549 19.65 23.22 15.89
N TYR A 550 18.38 23.08 15.50
CA TYR A 550 17.27 23.84 16.09
C TYR A 550 17.19 23.64 17.60
N LYS A 551 17.30 22.40 18.09
CA LYS A 551 17.27 22.09 19.53
C LYS A 551 18.47 22.66 20.29
N GLU A 552 19.64 22.73 19.67
CA GLU A 552 20.83 23.32 20.29
C GLU A 552 20.71 24.85 20.36
N LYS A 553 20.32 25.49 19.26
CA LYS A 553 20.21 26.94 19.15
C LYS A 553 19.04 27.52 19.94
N SER A 554 17.92 26.79 20.07
CA SER A 554 16.81 27.17 20.95
C SER A 554 17.21 27.20 22.43
N LYS A 555 18.09 26.30 22.88
CA LYS A 555 18.66 26.35 24.24
C LYS A 555 19.60 27.55 24.43
N ALA A 556 20.24 28.01 23.36
CA ALA A 556 21.14 29.16 23.37
C ALA A 556 20.43 30.53 23.23
N SER A 557 19.11 30.56 23.04
CA SER A 557 18.28 31.79 22.87
C SER A 557 18.67 32.70 21.68
N ASN A 558 19.21 32.14 20.59
CA ASN A 558 19.58 32.89 19.39
C ASN A 558 18.42 32.97 18.37
N ASN A 559 17.52 33.96 18.53
CA ASN A 559 16.31 34.08 17.69
C ASN A 559 16.56 34.25 16.17
N ASN A 560 17.66 34.87 15.75
CA ASN A 560 17.94 35.08 14.33
C ASN A 560 18.40 33.79 13.63
N GLU A 561 19.24 32.99 14.30
CA GLU A 561 19.70 31.70 13.76
C GLU A 561 18.54 30.68 13.71
N ILE A 562 17.59 30.76 14.63
CA ILE A 562 16.38 29.93 14.64
C ILE A 562 15.53 30.21 13.40
N LYS A 563 15.31 31.49 13.06
CA LYS A 563 14.58 31.86 11.83
C LYS A 563 15.27 31.35 10.58
N GLU A 564 16.60 31.42 10.52
CA GLU A 564 17.37 30.87 9.40
C GLU A 564 17.20 29.35 9.29
N ILE A 565 17.22 28.63 10.42
CA ILE A 565 16.97 27.18 10.45
C ILE A 565 15.53 26.86 10.02
N ASP A 566 14.53 27.66 10.39
CA ASP A 566 13.13 27.48 9.96
C ASP A 566 12.97 27.68 8.44
N ILE A 567 13.65 28.68 7.87
CA ILE A 567 13.72 28.88 6.41
C ILE A 567 14.40 27.69 5.73
N GLN A 568 15.48 27.17 6.32
CA GLN A 568 16.15 25.99 5.79
C GLN A 568 15.26 24.74 5.91
N LEU A 569 14.53 24.55 7.01
CA LEU A 569 13.64 23.41 7.21
C LEU A 569 12.50 23.39 6.17
N SER A 570 11.92 24.55 5.86
CA SER A 570 10.87 24.67 4.85
C SER A 570 11.39 24.41 3.42
N ASN A 571 12.57 24.94 3.10
CA ASN A 571 13.13 24.85 1.75
C ASN A 571 14.00 23.60 1.49
N SER A 572 14.39 22.85 2.53
CA SER A 572 15.17 21.60 2.42
C SER A 572 14.35 20.39 1.96
N SER A 573 13.13 20.59 1.47
CA SER A 573 12.32 19.53 0.88
C SER A 573 12.66 19.40 -0.61
N LEU A 574 12.99 18.20 -1.07
CA LEU A 574 13.12 17.90 -2.50
C LEU A 574 12.46 16.55 -2.77
N GLY A 575 11.59 16.53 -3.76
CA GLY A 575 10.83 15.36 -4.17
C GLY A 575 10.61 15.36 -5.69
N THR A 576 9.99 14.30 -6.20
CA THR A 576 9.76 14.12 -7.64
C THR A 576 8.87 15.22 -8.23
N GLU A 577 7.99 15.81 -7.42
CA GLU A 577 7.14 16.94 -7.80
C GLU A 577 7.94 18.13 -8.32
N HIS A 578 9.13 18.39 -7.77
CA HIS A 578 9.99 19.49 -8.22
C HIS A 578 10.54 19.24 -9.63
N PHE A 579 10.84 17.99 -10.00
CA PHE A 579 11.31 17.65 -11.35
C PHE A 579 10.15 17.76 -12.36
N PHE A 580 8.95 17.34 -11.98
CA PHE A 580 7.76 17.51 -12.83
C PHE A 580 7.40 18.97 -13.03
N ARG A 581 7.49 19.80 -11.98
CA ARG A 581 7.29 21.24 -12.06
C ARG A 581 8.30 21.91 -12.97
N GLU A 582 9.58 21.53 -12.86
CA GLU A 582 10.63 22.01 -13.76
C GLU A 582 10.33 21.66 -15.22
N MET A 583 9.94 20.41 -15.47
CA MET A 583 9.54 19.95 -16.81
C MET A 583 8.38 20.77 -17.38
N GLY A 584 7.36 21.08 -16.56
CA GLY A 584 6.25 21.94 -16.97
C GLY A 584 6.69 23.37 -17.30
N GLN A 585 7.58 23.95 -16.50
CA GLN A 585 8.11 25.30 -16.76
C GLN A 585 9.03 25.36 -17.99
N ILE A 586 9.83 24.32 -18.24
CA ILE A 586 10.61 24.17 -19.49
C ILE A 586 9.67 24.18 -20.70
N TYR A 587 8.58 23.42 -20.63
CA TYR A 587 7.58 23.37 -21.69
C TYR A 587 6.91 24.74 -21.91
N GLU A 588 6.36 25.36 -20.87
CA GLU A 588 5.65 26.64 -21.00
C GLU A 588 6.56 27.77 -21.48
N ALA A 589 7.79 27.84 -20.98
CA ALA A 589 8.75 28.83 -21.44
C ALA A 589 9.01 28.67 -22.95
N SER A 590 9.16 27.43 -23.43
CA SER A 590 9.39 27.15 -24.85
C SER A 590 8.27 27.62 -25.77
N LEU A 591 7.03 27.72 -25.28
CA LEU A 591 5.89 28.21 -26.07
C LEU A 591 6.00 29.70 -26.42
N SER A 592 6.82 30.46 -25.69
CA SER A 592 7.12 31.86 -26.01
C SER A 592 8.07 32.03 -27.19
N LEU A 593 8.70 30.94 -27.66
CA LEU A 593 9.55 30.93 -28.85
C LEU A 593 8.72 30.77 -30.14
N PRO A 594 9.23 31.19 -31.30
CA PRO A 594 8.58 30.96 -32.59
C PRO A 594 8.25 29.49 -32.83
N GLU A 595 7.15 29.18 -33.51
CA GLU A 595 6.70 27.79 -33.77
C GLU A 595 7.74 26.92 -34.50
N ASN A 596 8.57 27.54 -35.34
CA ASN A 596 9.63 26.87 -36.08
C ASN A 596 10.94 26.72 -35.30
N ASP A 597 11.00 27.16 -34.03
CA ASP A 597 12.19 27.02 -33.20
C ASP A 597 12.45 25.53 -32.88
N PRO A 598 13.66 25.01 -33.15
CA PRO A 598 13.99 23.60 -32.87
C PRO A 598 13.78 23.21 -31.41
N SER A 599 14.04 24.12 -30.47
CA SER A 599 13.91 23.87 -29.03
C SER A 599 12.45 23.65 -28.66
N ARG A 600 11.54 24.46 -29.23
CA ARG A 600 10.10 24.31 -29.04
C ARG A 600 9.60 22.98 -29.61
N GLN A 601 10.05 22.60 -30.81
CA GLN A 601 9.65 21.33 -31.45
C GLN A 601 10.10 20.10 -30.66
N GLN A 602 11.31 20.12 -30.11
CA GLN A 602 11.84 19.02 -29.30
C GLN A 602 11.03 18.79 -28.03
N LEU A 603 10.37 19.81 -27.48
CA LEU A 603 9.67 19.75 -26.19
C LEU A 603 8.16 19.46 -26.30
N GLN A 604 7.60 19.40 -27.51
CA GLN A 604 6.16 19.17 -27.72
C GLN A 604 5.64 17.85 -27.17
N HIS A 605 6.51 16.86 -26.96
CA HIS A 605 6.12 15.54 -26.44
C HIS A 605 5.96 15.50 -24.92
N LEU A 606 6.43 16.52 -24.18
CA LEU A 606 6.42 16.52 -22.71
C LEU A 606 5.02 16.40 -22.10
N PRO A 607 3.98 17.13 -22.59
CA PRO A 607 2.62 16.96 -22.05
C PRO A 607 2.10 15.54 -22.22
N ARG A 608 2.36 14.90 -23.38
CA ARG A 608 1.98 13.50 -23.64
C ARG A 608 2.68 12.53 -22.69
N LEU A 609 3.96 12.77 -22.41
CA LEU A 609 4.72 11.97 -21.46
C LEU A 609 4.16 12.08 -20.04
N CYS A 610 3.81 13.29 -19.60
CA CYS A 610 3.19 13.50 -18.29
C CYS A 610 1.79 12.87 -18.19
N ALA A 611 1.00 12.94 -19.27
CA ALA A 611 -0.30 12.25 -19.35
C ALA A 611 -0.15 10.72 -19.21
N GLN A 612 0.90 10.11 -19.79
CA GLN A 612 1.20 8.69 -19.58
C GLN A 612 1.55 8.39 -18.12
N LEU A 613 2.35 9.22 -17.48
CA LEU A 613 2.68 9.06 -16.06
C LEU A 613 1.43 9.15 -15.17
N LEU A 614 0.47 10.00 -15.52
CA LEU A 614 -0.81 10.09 -14.81
C LEU A 614 -1.63 8.80 -14.95
N ILE A 615 -1.64 8.17 -16.13
CA ILE A 615 -2.24 6.83 -16.36
C ILE A 615 -1.50 5.74 -15.57
N ASP A 616 -0.17 5.86 -15.45
CA ASP A 616 0.67 4.94 -14.66
C ASP A 616 0.49 5.12 -13.14
N GLY A 617 -0.34 6.08 -12.70
CA GLY A 617 -0.69 6.31 -11.30
C GLY A 617 0.22 7.30 -10.56
N PHE A 618 1.03 8.08 -11.28
CA PHE A 618 1.82 9.17 -10.69
C PHE A 618 0.98 10.45 -10.58
N PRO A 619 1.05 11.16 -9.43
CA PRO A 619 0.27 12.39 -9.25
C PRO A 619 0.80 13.55 -10.10
N LEU A 620 -0.11 14.35 -10.63
CA LEU A 620 0.17 15.62 -11.33
C LEU A 620 -0.12 16.80 -10.41
N GLU A 621 0.81 17.74 -10.30
CA GLU A 621 0.60 19.01 -9.59
C GLU A 621 -0.28 19.94 -10.44
N LEU A 622 -1.45 20.30 -9.91
CA LEU A 622 -2.39 21.25 -10.50
C LEU A 622 -2.07 22.69 -10.08
N VAL A 623 -1.81 22.89 -8.80
CA VAL A 623 -1.49 24.19 -8.22
C VAL A 623 -0.08 24.10 -7.68
N ASP A 624 0.82 24.95 -8.16
CA ASP A 624 2.15 25.10 -7.61
C ASP A 624 2.08 25.82 -6.26
N GLY A 625 2.34 25.09 -5.17
CA GLY A 625 2.35 25.66 -3.81
C GLY A 625 3.54 26.55 -3.47
N ASP A 626 4.56 26.63 -4.32
CA ASP A 626 5.71 27.54 -4.16
C ASP A 626 5.49 28.89 -4.83
N ALA A 627 4.80 28.90 -5.96
CA ALA A 627 4.43 30.12 -6.67
C ALA A 627 3.00 30.59 -6.37
N SER A 628 2.17 29.72 -5.77
CA SER A 628 0.73 29.93 -5.58
C SER A 628 0.01 30.19 -6.91
N ASN A 629 0.30 29.41 -7.96
CA ASN A 629 -0.27 29.58 -9.30
C ASN A 629 -0.62 28.24 -9.96
N VAL A 630 -1.51 28.28 -10.95
CA VAL A 630 -1.75 27.16 -11.86
C VAL A 630 -0.96 27.40 -13.15
N PRO A 631 -0.04 26.51 -13.55
CA PRO A 631 0.58 26.59 -14.87
C PRO A 631 -0.45 26.14 -15.92
N LEU A 632 -1.34 27.07 -16.29
CA LEU A 632 -2.56 26.81 -17.06
C LEU A 632 -2.29 26.13 -18.40
N ARG A 633 -1.24 26.55 -19.11
CA ARG A 633 -0.90 25.95 -20.41
C ARG A 633 -0.40 24.52 -20.24
N TRP A 634 0.53 24.32 -19.31
CA TRP A 634 1.03 22.99 -18.98
C TRP A 634 -0.09 22.02 -18.62
N VAL A 635 -0.95 22.39 -17.65
CA VAL A 635 -2.03 21.51 -17.19
C VAL A 635 -3.04 21.25 -18.32
N SER A 636 -3.43 22.28 -19.07
CA SER A 636 -4.39 22.13 -20.18
C SER A 636 -3.86 21.19 -21.27
N ASP A 637 -2.59 21.35 -21.66
CA ASP A 637 -1.99 20.51 -22.71
C ASP A 637 -1.78 19.07 -22.25
N VAL A 638 -1.48 18.85 -20.96
CA VAL A 638 -1.43 17.50 -20.36
C VAL A 638 -2.81 16.84 -20.37
N LEU A 639 -3.86 17.56 -19.98
CA LEU A 639 -5.23 17.02 -20.00
C LEU A 639 -5.74 16.77 -21.42
N ALA A 640 -5.38 17.63 -22.38
CA ALA A 640 -5.70 17.41 -23.79
C ALA A 640 -5.04 16.13 -24.31
N GLN A 641 -3.77 15.89 -23.98
CA GLN A 641 -3.07 14.66 -24.33
C GLN A 641 -3.63 13.44 -23.58
N LEU A 642 -4.02 13.60 -22.32
CA LEU A 642 -4.68 12.53 -21.57
C LEU A 642 -5.99 12.11 -22.24
N ASN A 643 -6.82 13.08 -22.63
CA ASN A 643 -8.06 12.84 -23.35
C ASN A 643 -7.82 12.08 -24.66
N GLU A 644 -6.80 12.44 -25.44
CA GLU A 644 -6.42 11.70 -26.66
C GLU A 644 -6.02 10.25 -26.35
N LEU A 645 -5.25 10.02 -25.28
CA LEU A 645 -4.75 8.69 -24.90
C LEU A 645 -5.85 7.75 -24.38
N VAL A 646 -6.90 8.28 -23.75
CA VAL A 646 -7.97 7.46 -23.15
C VAL A 646 -9.28 7.49 -23.96
N SER A 647 -9.39 8.33 -24.98
CA SER A 647 -10.56 8.39 -25.87
C SER A 647 -10.89 7.01 -26.47
N PRO A 648 -12.18 6.60 -26.50
CA PRO A 648 -13.39 7.36 -26.13
C PRO A 648 -13.79 7.25 -24.64
N ASN A 649 -13.01 6.58 -23.79
CA ASN A 649 -13.31 6.37 -22.38
C ASN A 649 -12.73 7.52 -21.54
N ASN A 650 -13.29 8.72 -21.68
CA ASN A 650 -12.71 9.97 -21.17
C ASN A 650 -13.60 10.66 -20.13
N LYS A 651 -14.61 9.99 -19.58
CA LYS A 651 -15.48 10.58 -18.58
C LYS A 651 -14.88 10.51 -17.18
N ILE A 652 -14.92 11.63 -16.46
CA ILE A 652 -14.34 11.74 -15.13
C ILE A 652 -15.32 12.25 -14.08
N LEU A 653 -15.08 11.80 -12.85
CA LEU A 653 -15.67 12.36 -11.64
C LEU A 653 -14.54 12.73 -10.67
N VAL A 654 -14.74 13.78 -9.88
CA VAL A 654 -13.67 14.42 -9.10
C VAL A 654 -14.01 14.45 -7.62
N VAL A 655 -13.13 13.89 -6.80
CA VAL A 655 -13.20 13.91 -5.33
C VAL A 655 -12.00 14.64 -4.77
N THR A 656 -12.26 15.70 -4.01
CA THR A 656 -11.21 16.52 -3.41
C THR A 656 -11.28 16.48 -1.90
N VAL A 657 -10.15 16.63 -1.20
CA VAL A 657 -10.11 16.86 0.24
C VAL A 657 -9.61 18.27 0.57
N LEU A 658 -10.27 18.96 1.50
CA LEU A 658 -9.86 20.26 2.04
C LEU A 658 -9.76 20.20 3.56
N GLY A 659 -8.94 21.06 4.15
CA GLY A 659 -8.81 21.16 5.61
C GLY A 659 -7.48 21.75 6.05
N VAL A 660 -7.41 22.14 7.32
CA VAL A 660 -6.21 22.73 7.93
C VAL A 660 -5.00 21.78 7.80
N GLN A 661 -3.81 22.35 7.85
CA GLN A 661 -2.55 21.60 7.81
C GLN A 661 -2.49 20.52 8.91
N SER A 662 -1.89 19.37 8.57
CA SER A 662 -1.68 18.25 9.50
C SER A 662 -2.95 17.61 10.09
N THR A 663 -4.13 17.82 9.50
CA THR A 663 -5.40 17.19 9.93
C THR A 663 -5.59 15.75 9.44
N GLY A 664 -4.64 15.22 8.64
CA GLY A 664 -4.70 13.83 8.13
C GLY A 664 -5.35 13.65 6.75
N LYS A 665 -5.50 14.71 5.95
CA LYS A 665 -6.10 14.69 4.60
C LYS A 665 -5.56 13.59 3.67
N SER A 666 -4.26 13.63 3.37
CA SER A 666 -3.62 12.63 2.51
C SER A 666 -3.68 11.22 3.12
N THR A 667 -3.72 11.12 4.46
CA THR A 667 -3.89 9.83 5.15
C THR A 667 -5.30 9.26 4.97
N LEU A 668 -6.33 10.12 5.03
CA LEU A 668 -7.71 9.75 4.73
C LEU A 668 -7.84 9.22 3.30
N LEU A 669 -7.32 9.97 2.31
CA LEU A 669 -7.36 9.55 0.91
C LEU A 669 -6.59 8.25 0.65
N ASN A 670 -5.37 8.11 1.20
CA ASN A 670 -4.55 6.90 1.08
C ASN A 670 -5.23 5.66 1.72
N THR A 671 -6.05 5.85 2.75
CA THR A 671 -6.82 4.77 3.38
C THR A 671 -8.09 4.45 2.58
N MET A 672 -8.79 5.47 2.09
CA MET A 672 -10.06 5.35 1.37
C MET A 672 -9.88 4.72 -0.01
N PHE A 673 -8.89 5.19 -0.78
CA PHE A 673 -8.68 4.79 -2.17
C PHE A 673 -7.43 3.91 -2.37
N GLY A 674 -6.63 3.67 -1.33
CA GLY A 674 -5.39 2.89 -1.46
C GLY A 674 -4.24 3.63 -2.17
N VAL A 675 -4.42 4.92 -2.48
CA VAL A 675 -3.45 5.76 -3.19
C VAL A 675 -2.21 6.10 -2.32
N GLN A 676 -1.19 6.70 -2.93
CA GLN A 676 0.13 6.92 -2.32
C GLN A 676 0.56 8.41 -2.24
N PHE A 677 -0.35 9.31 -1.86
CA PHE A 677 0.00 10.71 -1.59
C PHE A 677 1.04 10.81 -0.45
N ALA A 678 1.86 11.86 -0.47
CA ALA A 678 2.93 12.05 0.51
C ALA A 678 2.38 12.38 1.91
N VAL A 679 2.85 11.67 2.96
CA VAL A 679 2.35 11.79 4.35
C VAL A 679 3.44 12.04 5.39
N SER A 680 4.65 12.46 4.99
CA SER A 680 5.80 12.50 5.90
C SER A 680 5.79 13.68 6.88
N SER A 681 6.19 13.42 8.14
CA SER A 681 6.34 14.46 9.16
C SER A 681 7.46 15.44 8.80
N GLY A 682 7.10 16.65 8.37
CA GLY A 682 8.03 17.72 7.97
C GLY A 682 8.02 18.06 6.48
N ARG A 683 7.22 17.36 5.66
CA ARG A 683 6.86 17.80 4.31
C ARG A 683 5.33 17.78 4.23
N CYS A 684 4.71 18.93 4.43
CA CYS A 684 3.29 19.06 4.14
C CYS A 684 3.13 19.10 2.61
N THR A 685 2.03 18.54 2.09
CA THR A 685 1.60 18.80 0.71
C THR A 685 1.56 20.32 0.52
N ARG A 686 2.18 20.82 -0.56
CA ARG A 686 2.17 22.23 -0.96
C ARG A 686 1.59 22.31 -2.36
N GLY A 687 0.55 23.10 -2.55
CA GLY A 687 -0.26 23.10 -3.76
C GLY A 687 -1.36 22.04 -3.76
N ALA A 688 -1.81 21.65 -4.96
CA ALA A 688 -2.85 20.63 -5.16
C ALA A 688 -2.39 19.59 -6.16
N PHE A 689 -2.60 18.31 -5.86
CA PHE A 689 -2.17 17.18 -6.68
C PHE A 689 -3.34 16.31 -7.09
N MET A 690 -3.48 16.05 -8.38
CA MET A 690 -4.47 15.11 -8.90
C MET A 690 -3.86 13.74 -9.17
N LEU A 691 -4.65 12.69 -8.95
CA LEU A 691 -4.31 11.31 -9.31
C LEU A 691 -5.52 10.64 -9.97
N LEU A 692 -5.27 9.85 -11.01
CA LEU A 692 -6.30 9.18 -11.80
C LEU A 692 -6.49 7.73 -11.34
N ILE A 693 -7.72 7.35 -11.01
CA ILE A 693 -8.10 5.96 -10.65
C ILE A 693 -9.09 5.44 -11.69
N LYS A 694 -8.82 4.26 -12.25
CA LYS A 694 -9.71 3.63 -13.23
C LYS A 694 -10.98 3.09 -12.56
N VAL A 695 -12.12 3.23 -13.24
CA VAL A 695 -13.38 2.54 -12.88
C VAL A 695 -13.51 1.26 -13.68
N SER A 696 -13.99 0.18 -13.06
CA SER A 696 -14.21 -1.10 -13.72
C SER A 696 -15.46 -1.09 -14.58
N GLU A 697 -15.50 -1.95 -15.61
CA GLU A 697 -16.58 -1.96 -16.61
C GLU A 697 -17.97 -2.22 -15.97
N ASP A 698 -18.02 -2.99 -14.88
CA ASP A 698 -19.21 -3.21 -14.05
C ASP A 698 -19.73 -1.91 -13.41
N MET A 699 -18.84 -1.05 -12.92
CA MET A 699 -19.18 0.21 -12.26
C MET A 699 -19.32 1.40 -13.20
N LYS A 700 -18.82 1.30 -14.45
CA LYS A 700 -18.94 2.40 -15.42
C LYS A 700 -20.40 2.78 -15.71
N THR A 701 -21.28 1.78 -15.77
CA THR A 701 -22.70 2.03 -16.06
C THR A 701 -23.43 2.69 -14.90
N SER A 702 -23.08 2.36 -13.66
CA SER A 702 -23.68 2.95 -12.46
C SER A 702 -23.15 4.36 -12.21
N LEU A 703 -21.84 4.57 -12.30
CA LEU A 703 -21.21 5.88 -12.10
C LEU A 703 -21.29 6.81 -13.31
N ASN A 704 -21.60 6.28 -14.50
CA ASN A 704 -21.51 7.00 -15.77
C ASN A 704 -20.14 7.69 -15.97
N CYS A 705 -19.05 7.09 -15.46
CA CYS A 705 -17.68 7.61 -15.62
C CYS A 705 -16.66 6.49 -15.86
N ASP A 706 -15.54 6.83 -16.49
CA ASP A 706 -14.43 5.93 -16.76
C ASP A 706 -13.30 6.02 -15.73
N PHE A 707 -13.12 7.22 -15.14
CA PHE A 707 -12.13 7.46 -14.12
C PHE A 707 -12.64 8.32 -12.97
N LEU A 708 -12.08 8.06 -11.79
CA LEU A 708 -12.20 8.90 -10.62
C LEU A 708 -10.89 9.68 -10.44
N VAL A 709 -10.98 11.00 -10.41
CA VAL A 709 -9.86 11.91 -10.13
C VAL A 709 -9.87 12.24 -8.64
N ILE A 710 -8.78 11.92 -7.94
CA ILE A 710 -8.60 12.26 -6.54
C ILE A 710 -7.67 13.46 -6.44
N ILE A 711 -8.10 14.52 -5.77
CA ILE A 711 -7.29 15.73 -5.53
C ILE A 711 -6.92 15.83 -4.05
N ASP A 712 -5.63 15.74 -3.75
CA ASP A 712 -5.06 16.06 -2.43
C ASP A 712 -4.55 17.51 -2.44
N THR A 713 -4.91 18.27 -1.40
CA THR A 713 -4.55 19.69 -1.31
C THR A 713 -3.61 19.95 -0.14
N GLU A 714 -2.92 21.08 -0.21
CA GLU A 714 -2.18 21.60 0.92
C GLU A 714 -3.06 21.94 2.12
N GLY A 715 -2.40 22.12 3.26
CA GLY A 715 -3.04 22.58 4.48
C GLY A 715 -3.40 24.05 4.42
N LEU A 716 -4.69 24.35 4.57
CA LEU A 716 -5.14 25.73 4.79
C LEU A 716 -4.55 26.28 6.10
N LYS A 717 -4.33 27.60 6.14
CA LYS A 717 -3.79 28.33 7.29
C LYS A 717 -2.45 27.77 7.81
N SER A 718 -1.55 27.45 6.90
CA SER A 718 -0.23 26.99 7.30
C SER A 718 0.53 28.08 8.08
N PRO A 719 1.18 27.79 9.23
CA PRO A 719 1.95 28.77 9.98
C PRO A 719 3.07 29.41 9.16
N GLU A 720 3.56 28.69 8.14
CA GLU A 720 4.56 29.19 7.20
C GLU A 720 4.02 30.33 6.32
N LEU A 721 2.75 30.26 5.90
CA LEU A 721 2.09 31.30 5.09
C LEU A 721 1.39 32.36 5.93
N ALA A 722 1.06 32.08 7.20
CA ALA A 722 0.45 33.04 8.11
C ALA A 722 1.34 34.26 8.44
N GLN A 723 2.64 34.18 8.14
CA GLN A 723 3.59 35.29 8.28
C GLN A 723 3.65 36.22 7.05
N LEU A 724 2.99 35.84 5.95
CA LEU A 724 2.92 36.62 4.73
C LEU A 724 1.59 37.41 4.69
N ASP A 725 1.65 38.68 4.28
CA ASP A 725 0.48 39.59 4.25
C ASP A 725 -0.68 39.05 3.36
N ASP A 726 -0.39 38.15 2.41
CA ASP A 726 -1.34 37.60 1.43
C ASP A 726 -1.77 36.14 1.69
N GLY A 727 -1.38 35.53 2.82
CA GLY A 727 -1.62 34.10 3.08
C GLY A 727 -3.11 33.68 3.05
N HIS A 728 -4.00 34.55 3.53
CA HIS A 728 -5.46 34.32 3.47
C HIS A 728 -6.03 34.36 2.05
N GLU A 729 -5.40 35.09 1.13
CA GLU A 729 -5.87 35.16 -0.25
C GLU A 729 -5.56 33.84 -0.98
N HIS A 730 -4.35 33.33 -0.76
CA HIS A 730 -3.93 32.05 -1.31
C HIS A 730 -4.83 30.87 -0.88
N ASP A 731 -5.17 30.78 0.41
CA ASP A 731 -6.09 29.77 0.92
C ASP A 731 -7.47 29.84 0.24
N ASN A 732 -7.99 31.07 0.03
CA ASN A 732 -9.26 31.29 -0.63
C ASN A 732 -9.20 30.95 -2.13
N GLU A 733 -8.11 31.29 -2.82
CA GLU A 733 -7.86 30.93 -4.23
C GLU A 733 -7.84 29.42 -4.42
N LEU A 734 -7.03 28.72 -3.62
CA LEU A 734 -6.92 27.27 -3.65
C LEU A 734 -8.28 26.62 -3.41
N ALA A 735 -8.96 27.01 -2.33
CA ALA A 735 -10.27 26.44 -1.99
C ALA A 735 -11.31 26.70 -3.08
N THR A 736 -11.36 27.92 -3.65
CA THR A 736 -12.28 28.26 -4.74
C THR A 736 -12.03 27.38 -5.97
N LEU A 737 -10.76 27.22 -6.36
CA LEU A 737 -10.38 26.41 -7.51
C LEU A 737 -10.76 24.95 -7.33
N VAL A 738 -10.27 24.31 -6.26
CA VAL A 738 -10.46 22.86 -6.11
C VAL A 738 -11.92 22.49 -5.86
N VAL A 739 -12.69 23.34 -5.17
CA VAL A 739 -14.14 23.16 -5.02
C VAL A 739 -14.84 23.28 -6.38
N GLY A 740 -14.44 24.21 -7.24
CA GLY A 740 -15.03 24.37 -8.57
C GLY A 740 -14.74 23.25 -9.55
N LEU A 741 -13.61 22.55 -9.34
CA LEU A 741 -13.22 21.35 -10.08
C LEU A 741 -13.88 20.07 -9.54
N SER A 742 -14.48 20.09 -8.35
CA SER A 742 -14.96 18.89 -7.65
C SER A 742 -16.42 18.57 -7.91
N ASP A 743 -16.73 17.28 -8.04
CA ASP A 743 -18.11 16.79 -7.89
C ASP A 743 -18.46 16.59 -6.41
N ILE A 744 -17.50 16.11 -5.61
CA ILE A 744 -17.62 16.01 -4.14
C ILE A 744 -16.37 16.56 -3.46
N THR A 745 -16.56 17.41 -2.45
CA THR A 745 -15.49 17.92 -1.59
C THR A 745 -15.60 17.37 -0.16
N LEU A 746 -14.55 16.71 0.32
CA LEU A 746 -14.42 16.25 1.71
C LEU A 746 -13.78 17.35 2.56
N ILE A 747 -14.49 17.85 3.57
CA ILE A 747 -13.97 18.88 4.48
C ILE A 747 -13.49 18.20 5.75
N ASN A 748 -12.18 18.04 5.86
CA ASN A 748 -11.51 17.35 6.95
C ASN A 748 -11.21 18.31 8.12
N ILE A 749 -11.81 18.03 9.27
CA ILE A 749 -11.73 18.82 10.49
C ILE A 749 -11.09 17.97 11.59
N ALA A 750 -10.03 18.46 12.24
CA ALA A 750 -9.40 17.75 13.34
C ALA A 750 -10.06 18.08 14.68
N MET A 751 -10.49 17.04 15.41
CA MET A 751 -11.13 17.16 16.73
C MET A 751 -12.37 18.08 16.73
N GLU A 752 -12.99 18.27 17.89
CA GLU A 752 -14.05 19.26 18.11
C GLU A 752 -13.48 20.68 18.33
N ASN A 753 -12.50 21.10 17.51
CA ASN A 753 -11.92 22.43 17.63
C ASN A 753 -12.81 23.47 16.94
N SER A 754 -13.63 24.17 17.73
CA SER A 754 -14.55 25.20 17.22
C SER A 754 -13.87 26.37 16.49
N THR A 755 -12.58 26.63 16.74
CA THR A 755 -11.84 27.70 16.07
C THR A 755 -11.40 27.29 14.68
N GLU A 756 -10.79 26.10 14.54
CA GLU A 756 -10.41 25.53 13.23
C GLU A 756 -11.63 25.32 12.33
N MET A 757 -12.74 24.89 12.93
CA MET A 757 -14.01 24.74 12.23
C MET A 757 -14.48 26.07 11.63
N LYS A 758 -14.57 27.15 12.41
CA LYS A 758 -14.95 28.48 11.88
C LYS A 758 -14.02 28.95 10.76
N ASP A 759 -12.74 28.72 10.97
CA ASP A 759 -11.66 29.16 10.09
C ASP A 759 -11.71 28.50 8.70
N ILE A 760 -11.87 27.18 8.64
CA ILE A 760 -12.04 26.45 7.37
C ILE A 760 -13.38 26.83 6.74
N LEU A 761 -14.44 26.87 7.54
CA LEU A 761 -15.78 27.09 7.04
C LEU A 761 -15.95 28.46 6.38
N GLN A 762 -15.29 29.50 6.90
CA GLN A 762 -15.32 30.81 6.24
C GLN A 762 -14.72 30.75 4.82
N ILE A 763 -13.56 30.11 4.66
CA ILE A 763 -12.88 29.96 3.37
C ILE A 763 -13.76 29.16 2.40
N VAL A 764 -14.30 28.04 2.87
CA VAL A 764 -15.13 27.14 2.05
C VAL A 764 -16.46 27.80 1.66
N VAL A 765 -17.12 28.52 2.58
CA VAL A 765 -18.38 29.23 2.29
C VAL A 765 -18.19 30.28 1.20
N HIS A 766 -17.08 31.02 1.20
CA HIS A 766 -16.72 31.93 0.11
C HIS A 766 -16.54 31.19 -1.22
N ALA A 767 -15.85 30.04 -1.22
CA ALA A 767 -15.72 29.21 -2.42
C ALA A 767 -17.10 28.77 -2.96
N PHE A 768 -18.01 28.31 -2.09
CA PHE A 768 -19.36 27.88 -2.49
C PHE A 768 -20.22 29.02 -3.03
N LEU A 769 -20.16 30.21 -2.41
CA LEU A 769 -20.88 31.39 -2.90
C LEU A 769 -20.46 31.77 -4.32
N ARG A 770 -19.16 31.65 -4.64
CA ARG A 770 -18.62 31.89 -5.98
C ARG A 770 -19.04 30.80 -6.96
N MET A 771 -19.05 29.53 -6.54
CA MET A 771 -19.52 28.43 -7.40
C MET A 771 -20.99 28.55 -7.78
N LYS A 772 -21.82 29.08 -6.87
CA LYS A 772 -23.23 29.34 -7.17
C LYS A 772 -23.42 30.37 -8.28
N GLU A 773 -22.52 31.36 -8.42
CA GLU A 773 -22.62 32.36 -9.50
C GLU A 773 -22.47 31.75 -10.89
N ILE A 774 -21.61 30.74 -11.00
CA ILE A 774 -21.42 29.99 -12.24
C ILE A 774 -22.45 28.86 -12.41
N GLY A 775 -23.51 28.86 -11.59
CA GLY A 775 -24.62 27.90 -11.67
C GLY A 775 -24.31 26.51 -11.09
N LYS A 776 -23.16 26.31 -10.43
CA LYS A 776 -22.80 25.04 -9.81
C LYS A 776 -23.24 25.03 -8.34
N LYS A 777 -23.86 23.93 -7.91
CA LYS A 777 -24.17 23.68 -6.49
C LYS A 777 -23.26 22.55 -5.98
N PRO A 778 -22.14 22.88 -5.31
CA PRO A 778 -21.16 21.87 -4.90
C PRO A 778 -21.75 20.94 -3.83
N LYS A 779 -21.33 19.67 -3.85
CA LYS A 779 -21.62 18.67 -2.82
C LYS A 779 -20.41 18.48 -1.92
N CYS A 780 -20.65 18.30 -0.63
CA CYS A 780 -19.57 18.19 0.35
C CYS A 780 -19.95 17.27 1.52
N GLN A 781 -18.93 16.72 2.16
CA GLN A 781 -19.05 15.86 3.34
C GLN A 781 -18.08 16.37 4.42
N PHE A 782 -18.57 16.62 5.63
CA PHE A 782 -17.73 16.98 6.76
C PHE A 782 -17.18 15.74 7.44
N VAL A 783 -15.86 15.69 7.59
CA VAL A 783 -15.14 14.55 8.19
C VAL A 783 -14.45 15.02 9.45
N HIS A 784 -14.97 14.63 10.60
CA HIS A 784 -14.44 14.93 11.92
C HIS A 784 -13.47 13.82 12.36
N GLN A 785 -12.17 14.15 12.42
CA GLN A 785 -11.11 13.20 12.78
C GLN A 785 -10.91 13.11 14.30
N ASN A 786 -10.47 11.94 14.76
CA ASN A 786 -10.16 11.63 16.16
C ASN A 786 -11.35 11.69 17.12
N VAL A 787 -12.54 11.33 16.64
CA VAL A 787 -13.76 11.24 17.46
C VAL A 787 -13.99 9.79 17.89
N SER A 788 -13.76 9.49 19.16
CA SER A 788 -13.70 8.11 19.67
C SER A 788 -15.03 7.55 20.19
N ASP A 789 -16.03 8.39 20.46
CA ASP A 789 -17.31 7.94 21.00
C ASP A 789 -18.21 7.39 19.89
N VAL A 790 -18.55 6.10 19.97
CA VAL A 790 -19.46 5.40 19.05
C VAL A 790 -20.85 6.06 18.99
N SER A 791 -21.24 6.74 20.07
CA SER A 791 -22.49 7.48 20.16
C SER A 791 -22.40 8.92 19.66
N ALA A 792 -21.22 9.39 19.21
CA ALA A 792 -21.05 10.73 18.67
C ALA A 792 -22.00 10.99 17.49
N HIS A 793 -22.29 9.99 16.66
CA HIS A 793 -23.22 10.15 15.54
C HIS A 793 -24.66 10.45 16.02
N GLU A 794 -25.16 9.77 17.05
CA GLU A 794 -26.54 9.97 17.56
C GLU A 794 -26.66 11.11 18.59
N LYS A 795 -25.68 11.26 19.50
CA LYS A 795 -25.73 12.24 20.60
C LYS A 795 -25.45 13.67 20.16
N ASN A 796 -24.79 13.86 19.02
CA ASN A 796 -24.41 15.18 18.53
C ASN A 796 -25.50 15.84 17.67
N LEU A 797 -26.78 15.46 17.81
CA LEU A 797 -27.90 16.16 17.17
C LEU A 797 -27.90 17.66 17.53
N ARG A 798 -27.47 17.98 18.76
CA ARG A 798 -27.25 19.36 19.21
C ARG A 798 -26.07 20.03 18.49
N ASP A 799 -24.96 19.33 18.29
CA ASP A 799 -23.76 19.90 17.65
C ASP A 799 -23.93 20.01 16.14
N ARG A 800 -24.70 19.11 15.49
CA ARG A 800 -25.13 19.25 14.09
C ARG A 800 -25.99 20.49 13.87
N LYS A 801 -26.96 20.73 14.78
CA LYS A 801 -27.77 21.95 14.76
C LYS A 801 -26.91 23.20 15.00
N LEU A 802 -25.97 23.13 15.92
CA LEU A 802 -25.03 24.22 16.19
C LEU A 802 -24.13 24.49 14.98
N LEU A 803 -23.60 23.45 14.34
CA LEU A 803 -22.79 23.54 13.13
C LEU A 803 -23.59 24.18 12.00
N LEU A 804 -24.81 23.72 11.73
CA LEU A 804 -25.68 24.31 10.71
C LEU A 804 -26.01 25.79 11.01
N GLN A 805 -26.24 26.13 12.28
CA GLN A 805 -26.44 27.51 12.68
C GLN A 805 -25.20 28.37 12.41
N GLN A 806 -24.01 27.88 12.78
CA GLN A 806 -22.75 28.56 12.50
C GLN A 806 -22.51 28.71 11.00
N LEU A 807 -22.81 27.67 10.20
CA LEU A 807 -22.74 27.71 8.74
C LEU A 807 -23.67 28.79 8.16
N ASN A 808 -24.90 28.91 8.67
CA ASN A 808 -25.84 29.94 8.25
C ASN A 808 -25.34 31.35 8.60
N GLU A 809 -24.80 31.54 9.81
CA GLU A 809 -24.23 32.81 10.25
C GLU A 809 -23.03 33.22 9.37
N MET A 810 -22.13 32.28 9.08
CA MET A 810 -20.99 32.50 8.18
C MET A 810 -21.43 32.77 6.74
N THR A 811 -22.44 32.06 6.25
CA THR A 811 -23.01 32.28 4.92
C THR A 811 -23.58 33.69 4.80
N GLN A 812 -24.32 34.17 5.81
CA GLN A 812 -24.84 35.54 5.82
C GLN A 812 -23.71 36.59 5.88
N ALA A 813 -22.65 36.33 6.64
CA ALA A 813 -21.51 37.23 6.73
C ALA A 813 -20.76 37.31 5.39
N ALA A 814 -20.44 36.16 4.79
CA ALA A 814 -19.78 36.08 3.49
C ALA A 814 -20.63 36.68 2.36
N ALA A 815 -21.93 36.39 2.36
CA ALA A 815 -22.91 36.97 1.43
C ALA A 815 -22.95 38.50 1.50
N LYS A 816 -22.91 39.09 2.71
CA LYS A 816 -22.83 40.55 2.87
C LYS A 816 -21.53 41.12 2.31
N MET A 817 -20.40 40.45 2.57
CA MET A 817 -19.10 40.89 2.05
C MET A 817 -19.05 40.85 0.52
N GLU A 818 -19.70 39.86 -0.10
CA GLU A 818 -19.80 39.72 -1.57
C GLU A 818 -21.00 40.46 -2.20
N ARG A 819 -21.78 41.21 -1.41
CA ARG A 819 -22.99 41.95 -1.86
C ARG A 819 -24.12 41.06 -2.43
N LYS A 820 -24.31 39.88 -1.84
CA LYS A 820 -25.28 38.83 -2.25
C LYS A 820 -26.22 38.43 -1.12
N GLU A 821 -26.87 39.42 -0.50
CA GLU A 821 -27.68 39.24 0.73
C GLU A 821 -28.92 38.32 0.55
N GLU A 822 -29.22 37.90 -0.69
CA GLU A 822 -30.22 36.89 -0.98
C GLU A 822 -29.90 35.50 -0.39
N ASN A 823 -28.61 35.18 -0.15
CA ASN A 823 -28.20 33.92 0.45
C ASN A 823 -28.26 34.00 1.98
N LYS A 824 -29.24 33.32 2.60
CA LYS A 824 -29.52 33.42 4.04
C LYS A 824 -29.19 32.15 4.81
N SER A 825 -29.15 31.02 4.11
CA SER A 825 -28.86 29.69 4.64
C SER A 825 -27.71 29.05 3.87
N PHE A 826 -26.94 28.20 4.54
CA PHE A 826 -25.89 27.40 3.92
C PHE A 826 -26.44 26.45 2.85
N THR A 827 -27.66 25.94 3.03
CA THR A 827 -28.37 25.12 2.03
C THR A 827 -28.72 25.88 0.74
N ASP A 828 -28.68 27.22 0.78
CA ASP A 828 -28.89 28.05 -0.41
C ASP A 828 -27.67 27.99 -1.34
N VAL A 829 -26.48 27.77 -0.80
CA VAL A 829 -25.20 27.76 -1.53
C VAL A 829 -24.68 26.36 -1.80
N MET A 830 -25.10 25.38 -1.00
CA MET A 830 -24.56 24.02 -1.04
C MET A 830 -25.67 22.98 -0.86
N ASP A 831 -25.51 21.80 -1.48
CA ASP A 831 -26.42 20.67 -1.29
C ASP A 831 -25.98 19.87 -0.05
N TYR A 832 -26.53 20.24 1.11
CA TYR A 832 -26.12 19.73 2.41
C TYR A 832 -27.29 19.13 3.17
N ASP A 833 -27.11 17.89 3.63
CA ASP A 833 -27.99 17.22 4.58
C ASP A 833 -27.27 17.08 5.93
N PRO A 834 -27.76 17.70 7.01
CA PRO A 834 -27.17 17.58 8.35
C PRO A 834 -27.13 16.13 8.89
N ASP A 835 -28.04 15.26 8.44
CA ASP A 835 -28.14 13.89 8.94
C ASP A 835 -27.16 12.95 8.24
N THR A 836 -26.90 13.15 6.95
CA THR A 836 -25.99 12.31 6.15
C THR A 836 -24.67 12.98 5.79
N GLY A 837 -24.52 14.27 6.04
CA GLY A 837 -23.37 15.09 5.63
C GLY A 837 -22.21 15.17 6.62
N ASN A 838 -22.29 14.48 7.77
CA ASN A 838 -21.28 14.52 8.83
C ASN A 838 -20.79 13.12 9.21
N TRP A 839 -19.47 12.94 9.17
CA TRP A 839 -18.78 11.70 9.45
C TRP A 839 -17.84 11.87 10.65
N TYR A 840 -17.94 10.96 11.61
CA TYR A 840 -17.09 10.97 12.80
C TYR A 840 -16.15 9.77 12.73
N ILE A 841 -14.86 10.04 12.53
CA ILE A 841 -13.84 9.01 12.32
C ILE A 841 -12.95 8.93 13.57
N PRO A 842 -12.73 7.72 14.13
CA PRO A 842 -11.90 7.56 15.32
C PRO A 842 -10.42 7.85 15.04
N GLY A 843 -9.56 7.78 16.06
CA GLY A 843 -8.13 7.97 15.87
C GLY A 843 -7.49 6.85 15.03
N LEU A 844 -6.53 7.23 14.17
CA LEU A 844 -5.84 6.31 13.24
C LEU A 844 -5.16 5.13 13.95
N TRP A 845 -4.51 5.37 15.09
CA TRP A 845 -3.71 4.35 15.79
C TRP A 845 -4.47 3.74 16.96
N ASN A 846 -4.44 2.41 17.08
CA ASN A 846 -4.94 1.72 18.26
C ASN A 846 -3.81 1.54 19.29
N GLY A 847 -3.53 2.61 20.04
CA GLY A 847 -2.42 2.68 21.01
C GLY A 847 -1.34 3.68 20.60
N SER A 848 -0.15 3.54 21.18
CA SER A 848 0.97 4.44 20.92
C SER A 848 1.92 3.89 19.84
N PRO A 849 2.11 4.59 18.71
CA PRO A 849 3.16 4.26 17.74
C PRO A 849 4.55 4.18 18.41
N PRO A 850 5.49 3.38 17.89
CA PRO A 850 5.50 2.74 16.57
C PRO A 850 4.89 1.32 16.52
N MET A 851 4.51 0.73 17.67
CA MET A 851 3.97 -0.63 17.74
C MET A 851 2.43 -0.70 17.69
N ALA A 852 1.77 0.45 17.75
CA ALA A 852 0.33 0.50 17.55
C ALA A 852 0.00 0.08 16.09
N PRO A 853 -0.92 -0.88 15.89
CA PRO A 853 -1.52 -1.08 14.59
C PRO A 853 -2.53 0.03 14.28
N VAL A 854 -2.91 0.13 13.02
CA VAL A 854 -4.06 0.96 12.63
C VAL A 854 -5.33 0.47 13.33
N ASN A 855 -6.16 1.40 13.75
CA ASN A 855 -7.42 1.13 14.40
C ASN A 855 -8.43 0.56 13.39
N ALA A 856 -8.98 -0.63 13.66
CA ALA A 856 -10.01 -1.23 12.81
C ALA A 856 -11.22 -0.30 12.65
N GLY A 857 -11.63 0.41 13.71
CA GLY A 857 -12.73 1.36 13.64
C GLY A 857 -12.45 2.55 12.73
N TYR A 858 -11.17 2.94 12.55
CA TYR A 858 -10.79 3.96 11.58
C TYR A 858 -10.98 3.43 10.16
N SER A 859 -10.43 2.26 9.87
CA SER A 859 -10.53 1.63 8.55
C SER A 859 -11.98 1.39 8.13
N GLU A 860 -12.84 0.90 9.03
CA GLU A 860 -14.26 0.68 8.73
C GLU A 860 -15.04 2.00 8.58
N ALA A 861 -14.79 3.02 9.41
CA ALA A 861 -15.45 4.32 9.25
C ALA A 861 -15.08 5.01 7.92
N VAL A 862 -13.81 4.93 7.52
CA VAL A 862 -13.33 5.44 6.22
C VAL A 862 -13.94 4.66 5.05
N TYR A 863 -14.15 3.36 5.22
CA TYR A 863 -14.80 2.52 4.22
C TYR A 863 -16.27 2.87 4.02
N GLU A 864 -17.02 3.06 5.10
CA GLU A 864 -18.41 3.51 5.03
C GLU A 864 -18.52 4.89 4.38
N LEU A 865 -17.59 5.80 4.69
CA LEU A 865 -17.49 7.08 4.00
C LEU A 865 -17.21 6.88 2.50
N LYS A 866 -16.31 5.96 2.11
CA LYS A 866 -16.05 5.64 0.69
C LYS A 866 -17.34 5.20 -0.01
N LYS A 867 -18.09 4.26 0.58
CA LYS A 867 -19.35 3.78 0.00
C LYS A 867 -20.33 4.92 -0.21
N ASN A 868 -20.49 5.77 0.81
CA ASN A 868 -21.37 6.92 0.72
C ASN A 868 -20.94 7.90 -0.38
N VAL A 869 -19.65 8.22 -0.49
CA VAL A 869 -19.11 9.07 -1.57
C VAL A 869 -19.43 8.47 -2.93
N ILE A 870 -19.18 7.17 -3.14
CA ILE A 870 -19.50 6.51 -4.41
C ILE A 870 -21.01 6.49 -4.69
N GLN A 871 -21.85 6.29 -3.67
CA GLN A 871 -23.30 6.34 -3.82
C GLN A 871 -23.79 7.75 -4.17
N LEU A 872 -23.22 8.79 -3.58
CA LEU A 872 -23.54 10.19 -3.90
C LEU A 872 -23.15 10.55 -5.33
N LEU A 873 -22.02 10.03 -5.81
CA LEU A 873 -21.59 10.17 -7.21
C LEU A 873 -22.52 9.43 -8.17
N THR A 874 -23.01 8.24 -7.79
CA THR A 874 -23.98 7.46 -8.58
C THR A 874 -25.33 8.18 -8.70
N ASN A 875 -25.77 8.86 -7.64
CA ASN A 875 -27.03 9.60 -7.60
C ASN A 875 -26.93 11.02 -8.18
N CYS A 876 -25.75 11.46 -8.62
CA CYS A 876 -25.60 12.77 -9.25
C CYS A 876 -26.23 12.75 -10.65
N GLU A 877 -27.23 13.61 -10.88
CA GLU A 877 -27.79 13.85 -12.21
C GLU A 877 -26.82 14.61 -13.15
N SER A 878 -25.72 15.13 -12.61
CA SER A 878 -24.64 15.71 -13.41
C SER A 878 -23.97 14.63 -14.25
N SER A 879 -24.07 14.75 -15.58
CA SER A 879 -23.27 13.93 -16.50
C SER A 879 -21.79 14.07 -16.13
N ALA A 880 -21.07 12.95 -15.97
CA ALA A 880 -19.63 12.98 -15.79
C ALA A 880 -18.98 13.88 -16.85
N ASN A 881 -18.07 14.75 -16.42
CA ASN A 881 -17.42 15.70 -17.31
C ASN A 881 -16.48 14.95 -18.23
N ASP A 882 -16.39 15.37 -19.49
CA ASP A 882 -15.26 14.94 -20.33
C ASP A 882 -13.96 15.54 -19.77
N ILE A 883 -12.82 14.84 -19.93
CA ILE A 883 -11.50 15.37 -19.49
C ILE A 883 -11.23 16.78 -20.07
N LEU A 884 -11.72 17.08 -21.28
CA LEU A 884 -11.57 18.41 -21.89
C LEU A 884 -12.49 19.48 -21.26
N GLU A 885 -13.60 19.05 -20.66
CA GLU A 885 -14.56 19.91 -19.95
C GLU A 885 -14.12 20.18 -18.51
N PHE A 886 -12.99 19.60 -18.07
CA PHE A 886 -12.26 19.99 -16.86
C PHE A 886 -11.64 21.39 -17.08
N HIS A 887 -12.51 22.40 -17.17
CA HIS A 887 -12.19 23.77 -17.51
C HIS A 887 -11.53 24.50 -16.32
N PHE A 888 -10.42 25.19 -16.63
CA PHE A 888 -9.74 26.13 -15.74
C PHE A 888 -10.10 27.59 -16.04
N GLU A 889 -11.19 27.86 -16.77
CA GLU A 889 -11.65 29.23 -17.09
C GLU A 889 -12.47 29.88 -15.97
#